data_AF-A0A410QH52-F1
#
_entry.id   AF-A0A410QH52-F1
#
_cell.length_a   1.000
_cell.length_b   1.000
_cell.length_c   1.000
_cell.angle_alpha   90.00
_cell.angle_beta   90.00
_cell.angle_gamma   90.00
#
_symmetry.space_group_name_H-M   'P 1'
#
loop_
_entity.id
_entity.type
_entity.pdbx_description
1 polymer ?
#
loop_
_entity_poly.entity_id
_entity_poly.type
_entity_poly.pdbx_seq_one_letter_code
_entity_poly.pdbx_strand_id
1 'polypeptide(L)'
;MLLYRFKSARSILEQYHELENQTIHFSPREDLNDPLEGYINMYWQGDIIAWKGLFKNYIICLESAFSMYRLGAQKQQLRKIPIFLVESMLPTESYKELSREITNEFIKSSTVDKIISTLGNNNIKATRDDLRLFLSIIHNDGLKIIMKYHCLHGFMEKSEWGNFEKYAPSSEQMDKLLNSYLRIQVDETDKKEVLLKISSSILEEMFLHGKVLIDITNNEKRMDFYYLFYEFPFNYLQQIENLIHPQCYMACFSGNYSNSSMWGNYADKHRGICMIFKTTEDKNDSYIPIERPCSFDSNGVHKYYINTKLEKVVYGSNYTTINFFEMLGRLNGNQIKYWFTDGNKRSNVLDKIERDKDEWRKIYWELFNKRYYTKTKEWEFEEEYRLRIENTFFDYDSNESRDLKYPFDCLEGIIFGIETSEIDKARILEIISKKCVENKRKDFKIYQAYFDEESKSIKSSELKTIERNVIEGRYIKKVDLRERLQQKVLQALDKLYERDEYLIRNNINENRQNHVSKRAIVFRLGIYLEEVLRFDSEFAKYNLDNEYNRNIGEVKQLPEHENGVYPDLILHKRGNNDDNILVIEVKTWWNQDISEDIKKLQVFTDSTGKYKYKFGLSITIGKYKPKLIWFENGVEIVPNDNKIKEVIE
;
A
#
# COMPACT_ATOMS: atom_id res chain seq x y z
N MET A 1 -16.72 20.96 -14.60
CA MET A 1 -15.77 21.89 -13.97
C MET A 1 -14.33 21.44 -14.26
N LEU A 2 -13.32 22.25 -13.92
CA LEU A 2 -11.92 21.81 -13.86
C LEU A 2 -11.47 21.69 -12.40
N LEU A 3 -10.70 20.65 -12.09
CA LEU A 3 -10.15 20.35 -10.79
C LEU A 3 -8.64 20.13 -10.87
N TYR A 4 -7.95 20.39 -9.77
CA TYR A 4 -6.49 20.48 -9.74
C TYR A 4 -5.90 19.46 -8.75
N ARG A 5 -4.98 18.63 -9.20
CA ARG A 5 -4.29 17.64 -8.36
C ARG A 5 -2.79 17.88 -8.37
N PHE A 6 -2.28 18.31 -7.24
CA PHE A 6 -0.86 18.62 -7.04
C PHE A 6 -0.07 17.35 -6.76
N LYS A 7 1.08 17.20 -7.41
CA LYS A 7 1.95 16.03 -7.30
C LYS A 7 3.42 16.40 -7.38
N SER A 8 4.26 15.73 -6.62
CA SER A 8 5.71 15.83 -6.78
C SER A 8 6.17 15.14 -8.07
N ALA A 9 7.24 15.63 -8.69
CA ALA A 9 7.81 15.00 -9.88
C ALA A 9 8.21 13.54 -9.61
N ARG A 10 8.74 13.26 -8.42
CA ARG A 10 9.09 11.90 -7.96
C ARG A 10 7.91 10.93 -7.96
N SER A 11 6.73 11.35 -7.45
CA SER A 11 5.53 10.50 -7.47
C SER A 11 5.09 10.20 -8.91
N ILE A 12 5.10 11.21 -9.77
CA ILE A 12 4.70 11.12 -11.17
C ILE A 12 5.64 10.25 -12.02
N LEU A 13 6.95 10.35 -11.81
CA LEU A 13 7.96 9.80 -12.71
C LEU A 13 8.70 8.56 -12.21
N GLU A 14 8.78 8.33 -10.90
CA GLU A 14 9.71 7.35 -10.32
C GLU A 14 9.05 6.43 -9.30
N GLN A 15 8.39 6.99 -8.29
CA GLN A 15 7.90 6.19 -7.16
C GLN A 15 6.67 5.36 -7.54
N TYR A 16 5.71 5.97 -8.23
CA TYR A 16 4.42 5.35 -8.57
C TYR A 16 4.12 5.35 -10.07
N HIS A 17 4.91 6.11 -10.84
CA HIS A 17 4.70 6.30 -12.27
C HIS A 17 3.24 6.71 -12.61
N GLU A 18 2.60 7.55 -11.77
CA GLU A 18 1.14 7.82 -11.82
C GLU A 18 0.67 8.26 -13.22
N LEU A 19 1.47 9.07 -13.92
CA LEU A 19 1.12 9.58 -15.24
C LEU A 19 1.29 8.54 -16.35
N GLU A 20 2.33 7.71 -16.28
CA GLU A 20 2.56 6.61 -17.23
C GLU A 20 1.47 5.53 -17.06
N ASN A 21 1.16 5.19 -15.81
CA ASN A 21 0.17 4.19 -15.44
C ASN A 21 -1.28 4.67 -15.53
N GLN A 22 -1.49 6.00 -15.61
CA GLN A 22 -2.81 6.65 -15.62
C GLN A 22 -3.64 6.30 -14.39
N THR A 23 -3.01 6.33 -13.22
CA THR A 23 -3.60 5.95 -11.94
C THR A 23 -3.82 7.14 -11.03
N ILE A 24 -4.85 7.04 -10.20
CA ILE A 24 -5.11 7.91 -9.06
C ILE A 24 -5.09 7.03 -7.82
N HIS A 25 -4.14 7.30 -6.92
CA HIS A 25 -4.11 6.68 -5.61
C HIS A 25 -5.24 7.21 -4.72
N PHE A 26 -5.98 6.29 -4.12
CA PHE A 26 -6.98 6.55 -3.08
C PHE A 26 -6.38 6.28 -1.70
N SER A 27 -6.11 7.35 -0.94
CA SER A 27 -5.46 7.27 0.35
C SER A 27 -6.42 6.79 1.45
N PRO A 28 -5.98 5.92 2.37
CA PRO A 28 -6.74 5.60 3.57
C PRO A 28 -6.81 6.81 4.51
N ARG A 29 -7.68 6.72 5.52
CA ARG A 29 -7.91 7.82 6.46
C ARG A 29 -6.65 8.26 7.20
N GLU A 30 -5.78 7.31 7.52
CA GLU A 30 -4.55 7.54 8.30
C GLU A 30 -3.53 8.42 7.57
N ASP A 31 -3.66 8.54 6.24
CA ASP A 31 -2.78 9.34 5.38
C ASP A 31 -3.33 10.75 5.10
N LEU A 32 -4.51 11.09 5.64
CA LEU A 32 -5.13 12.41 5.45
C LEU A 32 -4.44 13.45 6.35
N ASN A 33 -4.30 14.66 5.82
CA ASN A 33 -3.53 15.74 6.43
C ASN A 33 -4.18 16.39 7.65
N ASP A 34 -5.51 16.37 7.72
CA ASP A 34 -6.24 16.89 8.87
C ASP A 34 -6.41 15.79 9.93
N PRO A 35 -5.78 15.90 11.12
CA PRO A 35 -5.84 14.87 12.15
C PRO A 35 -7.23 14.67 12.76
N LEU A 36 -8.11 15.66 12.63
CA LEU A 36 -9.49 15.59 13.11
C LEU A 36 -10.44 15.07 12.04
N GLU A 37 -9.92 14.80 10.83
CA GLU A 37 -10.71 14.25 9.76
C GLU A 37 -11.19 12.83 10.05
N GLY A 38 -12.47 12.60 9.78
CA GLY A 38 -13.15 11.37 10.12
C GLY A 38 -13.27 11.09 11.62
N TYR A 39 -12.91 12.05 12.47
CA TYR A 39 -13.11 11.93 13.92
C TYR A 39 -14.60 11.93 14.23
N ILE A 40 -15.01 10.93 14.98
CA ILE A 40 -16.35 10.85 15.54
C ILE A 40 -16.20 10.81 17.06
N ASN A 41 -16.89 11.71 17.73
CA ASN A 41 -16.98 11.69 19.18
C ASN A 41 -17.95 10.57 19.61
N MET A 42 -17.42 9.38 19.77
CA MET A 42 -18.21 8.19 20.07
C MET A 42 -18.41 7.99 21.58
N TYR A 43 -19.61 7.58 21.95
CA TYR A 43 -19.93 7.10 23.29
C TYR A 43 -20.74 5.80 23.22
N TRP A 44 -20.84 5.10 24.35
CA TRP A 44 -21.60 3.87 24.50
C TRP A 44 -22.69 4.08 25.54
N GLN A 45 -23.93 3.87 25.12
CA GLN A 45 -25.10 3.95 26.01
C GLN A 45 -26.15 2.96 25.52
N GLY A 46 -26.54 2.04 26.38
CA GLY A 46 -27.48 0.97 26.02
C GLY A 46 -27.95 0.24 27.26
N ASP A 47 -28.90 -0.66 27.07
CA ASP A 47 -29.39 -1.53 28.13
C ASP A 47 -28.41 -2.68 28.43
N ILE A 48 -28.74 -3.49 29.44
CA ILE A 48 -27.96 -4.66 29.85
C ILE A 48 -27.64 -5.58 28.66
N ILE A 49 -28.57 -5.75 27.72
CA ILE A 49 -28.41 -6.69 26.59
C ILE A 49 -27.37 -6.16 25.60
N ALA A 50 -27.43 -4.87 25.26
CA ALA A 50 -26.42 -4.24 24.39
C ALA A 50 -25.01 -4.31 25.02
N TRP A 51 -24.90 -4.04 26.32
CA TRP A 51 -23.64 -4.18 27.06
C TRP A 51 -23.12 -5.62 27.08
N LYS A 52 -23.99 -6.61 27.31
CA LYS A 52 -23.64 -8.04 27.15
C LYS A 52 -23.09 -8.33 25.76
N GLY A 53 -23.70 -7.79 24.70
CA GLY A 53 -23.22 -7.94 23.32
C GLY A 53 -21.77 -7.48 23.14
N LEU A 54 -21.42 -6.31 23.68
CA LEU A 54 -20.05 -5.78 23.61
C LEU A 54 -19.04 -6.70 24.30
N PHE A 55 -19.33 -7.15 25.53
CA PHE A 55 -18.42 -8.02 26.28
C PHE A 55 -18.35 -9.44 25.70
N LYS A 56 -19.45 -9.95 25.10
CA LYS A 56 -19.46 -11.19 24.32
C LYS A 56 -18.56 -11.10 23.09
N ASN A 57 -18.57 -9.97 22.37
CA ASN A 57 -17.70 -9.75 21.22
C ASN A 57 -16.24 -9.57 21.64
N TYR A 58 -15.98 -8.88 22.75
CA TYR A 58 -14.64 -8.72 23.27
C TYR A 58 -13.99 -10.07 23.63
N ILE A 59 -14.68 -10.91 24.40
CA ILE A 59 -14.11 -12.18 24.87
C ILE A 59 -13.90 -13.19 23.74
N ILE A 60 -14.81 -13.25 22.75
CA ILE A 60 -14.63 -14.15 21.59
C ILE A 60 -13.47 -13.67 20.70
N CYS A 61 -13.27 -12.36 20.55
CA CYS A 61 -12.11 -11.81 19.85
C CYS A 61 -10.80 -12.12 20.59
N LEU A 62 -10.79 -11.98 21.92
CA LEU A 62 -9.64 -12.28 22.76
C LEU A 62 -9.29 -13.77 22.74
N GLU A 63 -10.29 -14.64 22.80
CA GLU A 63 -10.13 -16.09 22.68
C GLU A 63 -9.55 -16.46 21.31
N SER A 64 -10.06 -15.88 20.23
CA SER A 64 -9.53 -16.11 18.89
C SER A 64 -8.07 -15.67 18.76
N ALA A 65 -7.72 -14.50 19.31
CA ALA A 65 -6.33 -14.02 19.34
C ALA A 65 -5.42 -14.90 20.20
N PHE A 66 -5.92 -15.40 21.35
CA PHE A 66 -5.20 -16.34 22.21
C PHE A 66 -4.92 -17.67 21.50
N SER A 67 -5.93 -18.21 20.82
CA SER A 67 -5.80 -19.41 19.99
C SER A 67 -4.77 -19.23 18.87
N MET A 68 -4.80 -18.10 18.16
CA MET A 68 -3.80 -17.78 17.13
C MET A 68 -2.38 -17.65 17.72
N TYR A 69 -2.23 -17.00 18.88
CA TYR A 69 -0.96 -16.90 19.58
C TYR A 69 -0.39 -18.28 19.93
N ARG A 70 -1.22 -19.20 20.42
CA ARG A 70 -0.82 -20.60 20.71
C ARG A 70 -0.38 -21.37 19.46
N LEU A 71 -0.93 -21.03 18.30
CA LEU A 71 -0.53 -21.56 17.00
C LEU A 71 0.75 -20.89 16.43
N GLY A 72 1.36 -19.97 17.17
CA GLY A 72 2.60 -19.30 16.76
C GLY A 72 2.38 -18.05 15.91
N ALA A 73 1.18 -17.47 15.92
CA ALA A 73 0.93 -16.21 15.23
C ALA A 73 1.71 -15.06 15.86
N GLN A 74 2.35 -14.27 15.00
CA GLN A 74 3.15 -13.13 15.41
C GLN A 74 2.27 -11.90 15.68
N LYS A 75 2.78 -10.92 16.42
CA LYS A 75 2.12 -9.65 16.77
C LYS A 75 1.42 -8.96 15.59
N GLN A 76 2.04 -8.98 14.39
CA GLN A 76 1.44 -8.37 13.19
C GLN A 76 0.14 -9.06 12.77
N GLN A 77 0.06 -10.38 12.94
CA GLN A 77 -1.14 -11.17 12.68
C GLN A 77 -2.18 -10.99 13.80
N LEU A 78 -1.73 -10.98 15.06
CA LEU A 78 -2.60 -10.78 16.23
C LEU A 78 -3.27 -9.40 16.24
N ARG A 79 -2.64 -8.40 15.62
CA ARG A 79 -3.23 -7.07 15.39
C ARG A 79 -4.45 -7.07 14.48
N LYS A 80 -4.72 -8.12 13.71
CA LYS A 80 -5.93 -8.25 12.90
C LYS A 80 -7.03 -8.87 13.75
N ILE A 81 -7.73 -8.05 14.54
CA ILE A 81 -8.73 -8.54 15.50
C ILE A 81 -10.03 -8.87 14.75
N PRO A 82 -10.59 -10.07 14.90
CA PRO A 82 -11.77 -10.49 14.14
C PRO A 82 -13.06 -9.93 14.77
N ILE A 83 -13.22 -8.60 14.79
CA ILE A 83 -14.35 -7.89 15.43
C ILE A 83 -15.74 -8.31 14.92
N PHE A 84 -15.81 -8.87 13.71
CA PHE A 84 -17.06 -9.38 13.12
C PHE A 84 -17.39 -10.81 13.59
N LEU A 85 -16.49 -11.46 14.33
CA LEU A 85 -16.66 -12.83 14.78
C LEU A 85 -17.81 -12.93 15.78
N VAL A 86 -18.67 -13.92 15.55
CA VAL A 86 -19.74 -14.35 16.46
C VAL A 86 -19.76 -15.87 16.47
N GLU A 87 -20.33 -16.46 17.52
CA GLU A 87 -20.32 -17.92 17.74
C GLU A 87 -20.75 -18.72 16.49
N SER A 88 -21.81 -18.28 15.79
CA SER A 88 -22.32 -18.99 14.60
C SER A 88 -21.32 -19.13 13.45
N MET A 89 -20.26 -18.32 13.43
CA MET A 89 -19.21 -18.32 12.41
C MET A 89 -18.04 -19.24 12.76
N LEU A 90 -17.98 -19.79 13.98
CA LEU A 90 -16.91 -20.70 14.38
C LEU A 90 -17.01 -22.03 13.61
N PRO A 91 -15.90 -22.58 13.12
CA PRO A 91 -15.89 -23.67 12.14
C PRO A 91 -16.42 -25.01 12.64
N THR A 92 -16.34 -25.31 13.94
CA THR A 92 -16.69 -26.62 14.50
C THR A 92 -17.63 -26.48 15.70
N GLU A 93 -18.49 -27.48 15.93
CA GLU A 93 -19.37 -27.48 17.11
C GLU A 93 -18.60 -27.54 18.43
N SER A 94 -17.48 -28.27 18.49
CA SER A 94 -16.60 -28.29 19.67
C SER A 94 -16.04 -26.90 19.97
N TYR A 95 -15.67 -26.12 18.94
CA TYR A 95 -15.20 -24.75 19.16
C TYR A 95 -16.34 -23.81 19.57
N LYS A 96 -17.55 -23.98 19.03
CA LYS A 96 -18.73 -23.24 19.49
C LYS A 96 -19.05 -23.54 20.96
N GLU A 97 -18.96 -24.80 21.38
CA GLU A 97 -19.15 -25.21 22.77
C GLU A 97 -18.12 -24.56 23.69
N LEU A 98 -16.83 -24.67 23.38
CA LEU A 98 -15.75 -24.00 24.10
C LEU A 98 -16.00 -22.48 24.23
N SER A 99 -16.38 -21.83 23.12
CA SER A 99 -16.67 -20.39 23.08
C SER A 99 -17.87 -20.01 23.96
N ARG A 100 -18.94 -20.83 23.98
CA ARG A 100 -20.09 -20.63 24.86
C ARG A 100 -19.71 -20.72 26.34
N GLU A 101 -18.92 -21.71 26.72
CA GLU A 101 -18.50 -21.90 28.11
C GLU A 101 -17.66 -20.72 28.60
N ILE A 102 -16.65 -20.33 27.82
CA ILE A 102 -15.82 -19.14 28.09
C ILE A 102 -16.67 -17.89 28.21
N THR A 103 -17.54 -17.65 27.23
CA THR A 103 -18.38 -16.45 27.18
C THR A 103 -19.37 -16.40 28.34
N ASN A 104 -20.00 -17.52 28.67
CA ASN A 104 -20.96 -17.60 29.77
C ASN A 104 -20.30 -17.38 31.13
N GLU A 105 -19.12 -17.93 31.37
CA GLU A 105 -18.36 -17.68 32.61
C GLU A 105 -17.90 -16.23 32.69
N PHE A 106 -17.38 -15.67 31.59
CA PHE A 106 -16.89 -14.29 31.55
C PHE A 106 -18.00 -13.27 31.83
N ILE A 107 -19.15 -13.40 31.17
CA ILE A 107 -20.29 -12.48 31.37
C ILE A 107 -20.87 -12.55 32.78
N LYS A 108 -20.83 -13.73 33.41
CA LYS A 108 -21.31 -13.95 34.79
C LYS A 108 -20.27 -13.62 35.86
N SER A 109 -19.04 -13.26 35.47
CA SER A 109 -18.02 -12.87 36.44
C SER A 109 -18.46 -11.64 37.22
N SER A 110 -18.12 -11.58 38.52
CA SER A 110 -18.60 -10.51 39.41
C SER A 110 -18.28 -9.11 38.87
N THR A 111 -17.10 -8.94 38.30
CA THR A 111 -16.60 -7.66 37.81
C THR A 111 -17.32 -7.23 36.52
N VAL A 112 -17.47 -8.14 35.55
CA VAL A 112 -18.18 -7.85 34.28
C VAL A 112 -19.67 -7.62 34.53
N ASP A 113 -20.33 -8.45 35.33
CA ASP A 113 -21.76 -8.32 35.64
C ASP A 113 -22.06 -6.99 36.36
N LYS A 114 -21.18 -6.55 37.28
CA LYS A 114 -21.28 -5.22 37.92
C LYS A 114 -21.19 -4.08 36.92
N ILE A 115 -20.24 -4.13 35.98
CA ILE A 115 -20.10 -3.10 34.92
C ILE A 115 -21.37 -3.06 34.08
N ILE A 116 -21.80 -4.22 33.55
CA ILE A 116 -22.99 -4.34 32.70
C ILE A 116 -24.23 -3.83 33.42
N SER A 117 -24.46 -4.27 34.66
CA SER A 117 -25.63 -3.90 35.46
C SER A 117 -25.61 -2.41 35.82
N THR A 118 -24.45 -1.85 36.17
CA THR A 118 -24.33 -0.43 36.51
C THR A 118 -24.59 0.45 35.30
N LEU A 119 -23.93 0.18 34.17
CA LEU A 119 -24.09 0.98 32.96
C LEU A 119 -25.48 0.82 32.34
N GLY A 120 -25.99 -0.42 32.28
CA GLY A 120 -27.27 -0.75 31.67
C GLY A 120 -28.49 -0.30 32.47
N ASN A 121 -28.48 -0.42 33.81
CA ASN A 121 -29.63 -0.03 34.63
C ASN A 121 -29.74 1.48 34.82
N ASN A 122 -28.61 2.19 34.84
CA ASN A 122 -28.59 3.64 35.05
C ASN A 122 -28.51 4.44 33.74
N ASN A 123 -28.58 3.76 32.59
CA ASN A 123 -28.49 4.37 31.26
C ASN A 123 -27.26 5.30 31.11
N ILE A 124 -26.11 4.87 31.61
CA ILE A 124 -24.90 5.69 31.70
C ILE A 124 -24.29 5.86 30.32
N LYS A 125 -23.91 7.10 30.00
CA LYS A 125 -23.10 7.44 28.83
C LYS A 125 -21.62 7.20 29.14
N ALA A 126 -21.07 6.13 28.57
CA ALA A 126 -19.66 5.78 28.68
C ALA A 126 -18.84 6.37 27.53
N THR A 127 -17.72 7.00 27.84
CA THR A 127 -16.74 7.50 26.85
C THR A 127 -15.80 6.39 26.39
N ARG A 128 -14.94 6.70 25.41
CA ARG A 128 -13.86 5.79 25.01
C ARG A 128 -12.89 5.48 26.15
N ASP A 129 -12.57 6.48 26.97
CA ASP A 129 -11.67 6.32 28.11
C ASP A 129 -12.29 5.48 29.23
N ASP A 130 -13.60 5.62 29.45
CA ASP A 130 -14.34 4.73 30.38
C ASP A 130 -14.19 3.27 29.93
N LEU A 131 -14.45 2.99 28.65
CA LEU A 131 -14.29 1.65 28.09
C LEU A 131 -12.85 1.15 28.13
N ARG A 132 -11.88 2.04 27.86
CA ARG A 132 -10.45 1.73 27.94
C ARG A 132 -10.10 1.21 29.33
N LEU A 133 -10.59 1.87 30.37
CA LEU A 133 -10.41 1.45 31.76
C LEU A 133 -11.11 0.12 32.05
N PHE A 134 -12.40 -0.02 31.69
CA PHE A 134 -13.16 -1.24 31.95
C PHE A 134 -12.56 -2.47 31.29
N LEU A 135 -12.18 -2.37 30.00
CA LEU A 135 -11.55 -3.47 29.29
C LEU A 135 -10.20 -3.83 29.90
N SER A 136 -9.40 -2.84 30.32
CA SER A 136 -8.13 -3.08 31.00
C SER A 136 -8.30 -3.82 32.34
N ILE A 137 -9.35 -3.50 33.09
CA ILE A 137 -9.66 -4.15 34.38
C ILE A 137 -10.03 -5.62 34.17
N ILE A 138 -10.95 -5.92 33.23
CA ILE A 138 -11.47 -7.27 33.04
C ILE A 138 -10.59 -8.16 32.16
N HIS A 139 -9.59 -7.60 31.47
CA HIS A 139 -8.79 -8.30 30.47
C HIS A 139 -8.08 -9.54 31.04
N ASN A 140 -7.40 -9.39 32.18
CA ASN A 140 -6.67 -10.50 32.80
C ASN A 140 -7.61 -11.60 33.29
N ASP A 141 -8.80 -11.27 33.77
CA ASP A 141 -9.79 -12.26 34.17
C ASP A 141 -10.39 -12.98 32.96
N GLY A 142 -10.57 -12.28 31.84
CA GLY A 142 -10.90 -12.90 30.55
C GLY A 142 -9.84 -13.90 30.10
N LEU A 143 -8.55 -13.54 30.16
CA LEU A 143 -7.45 -14.45 29.85
C LEU A 143 -7.40 -15.66 30.79
N LYS A 144 -7.59 -15.46 32.10
CA LYS A 144 -7.70 -16.56 33.07
C LYS A 144 -8.80 -17.56 32.68
N ILE A 145 -9.99 -17.06 32.33
CA ILE A 145 -11.11 -17.90 31.92
C ILE A 145 -10.80 -18.64 30.61
N ILE A 146 -10.24 -17.96 29.61
CA ILE A 146 -9.83 -18.60 28.34
C ILE A 146 -8.83 -19.73 28.60
N MET A 147 -7.77 -19.46 29.36
CA MET A 147 -6.72 -20.44 29.66
C MET A 147 -7.26 -21.63 30.48
N LYS A 148 -8.15 -21.39 31.44
CA LYS A 148 -8.85 -22.43 32.19
C LYS A 148 -9.60 -23.39 31.25
N TYR A 149 -10.43 -22.88 30.34
CA TYR A 149 -11.19 -23.75 29.44
C TYR A 149 -10.33 -24.40 28.36
N HIS A 150 -9.29 -23.72 27.87
CA HIS A 150 -8.29 -24.35 27.01
C HIS A 150 -7.62 -25.55 27.69
N CYS A 151 -7.32 -25.46 28.99
CA CYS A 151 -6.80 -26.57 29.79
C CYS A 151 -7.83 -27.70 29.96
N LEU A 152 -9.10 -27.37 30.27
CA LEU A 152 -10.18 -28.35 30.43
C LEU A 152 -10.45 -29.15 29.14
N HIS A 153 -10.32 -28.51 27.98
CA HIS A 153 -10.51 -29.13 26.65
C HIS A 153 -9.22 -29.73 26.07
N GLY A 154 -8.10 -29.71 26.80
CA GLY A 154 -6.84 -30.35 26.39
C GLY A 154 -5.98 -29.57 25.39
N PHE A 155 -6.28 -28.28 25.16
CA PHE A 155 -5.45 -27.38 24.33
C PHE A 155 -4.25 -26.78 25.08
N MET A 156 -4.20 -26.96 26.40
CA MET A 156 -3.16 -26.45 27.28
C MET A 156 -2.82 -27.46 28.38
N GLU A 157 -1.54 -27.55 28.76
CA GLU A 157 -1.13 -28.40 29.87
C GLU A 157 -1.54 -27.79 31.23
N LYS A 158 -1.85 -28.66 32.20
CA LYS A 158 -2.19 -28.23 33.57
C LYS A 158 -1.02 -27.48 34.26
N SER A 159 0.21 -27.81 33.92
CA SER A 159 1.44 -27.17 34.40
C SER A 159 1.52 -25.69 33.96
N GLU A 160 1.21 -25.42 32.69
CA GLU A 160 1.18 -24.07 32.11
C GLU A 160 0.09 -23.22 32.76
N TRP A 161 -1.12 -23.77 32.90
CA TRP A 161 -2.22 -23.10 33.61
C TRP A 161 -1.85 -22.77 35.06
N GLY A 162 -1.32 -23.75 35.80
CA GLY A 162 -0.95 -23.57 37.21
C GLY A 162 0.15 -22.51 37.42
N ASN A 163 1.09 -22.39 36.48
CA ASN A 163 2.09 -21.32 36.51
C ASN A 163 1.44 -19.94 36.32
N PHE A 164 0.55 -19.79 35.34
CA PHE A 164 -0.13 -18.52 35.12
C PHE A 164 -1.01 -18.14 36.31
N GLU A 165 -1.82 -19.07 36.82
CA GLU A 165 -2.71 -18.85 37.97
C GLU A 165 -1.93 -18.38 39.22
N LYS A 166 -0.73 -18.90 39.44
CA LYS A 166 0.14 -18.53 40.56
C LYS A 166 0.72 -17.11 40.46
N TYR A 167 1.05 -16.66 39.25
CA TYR A 167 1.73 -15.37 39.01
C TYR A 167 0.80 -14.28 38.47
N ALA A 168 -0.46 -14.62 38.18
CA ALA A 168 -1.44 -13.65 37.71
C ALA A 168 -1.67 -12.56 38.78
N PRO A 169 -1.74 -11.27 38.39
CA PRO A 169 -2.02 -10.20 39.31
C PRO A 169 -3.33 -10.43 40.07
N SER A 170 -3.33 -10.13 41.38
CA SER A 170 -4.56 -10.09 42.18
C SER A 170 -5.51 -9.03 41.64
N SER A 171 -6.78 -9.39 41.43
CA SER A 171 -7.81 -8.46 40.94
C SER A 171 -8.29 -7.49 42.04
N GLU A 172 -7.97 -7.72 43.32
CA GLU A 172 -8.61 -7.02 44.45
C GLU A 172 -8.44 -5.49 44.41
N GLN A 173 -7.24 -5.00 44.04
CA GLN A 173 -6.98 -3.57 43.91
C GLN A 173 -7.73 -2.96 42.71
N MET A 174 -7.80 -3.70 41.61
CA MET A 174 -8.53 -3.28 40.41
C MET A 174 -10.04 -3.30 40.64
N ASP A 175 -10.55 -4.24 41.43
CA ASP A 175 -11.95 -4.28 41.85
C ASP A 175 -12.29 -3.10 42.77
N LYS A 176 -11.40 -2.72 43.69
CA LYS A 176 -11.57 -1.49 44.52
C LYS A 176 -11.57 -0.22 43.68
N LEU A 177 -10.66 -0.13 42.70
CA LEU A 177 -10.63 0.97 41.75
C LEU A 177 -11.93 1.03 40.94
N LEU A 178 -12.39 -0.10 40.40
CA LEU A 178 -13.63 -0.20 39.65
C LEU A 178 -14.83 0.23 40.47
N ASN A 179 -14.96 -0.27 41.71
CA ASN A 179 -16.09 0.08 42.58
C ASN A 179 -16.11 1.58 42.89
N SER A 180 -14.95 2.18 43.16
CA SER A 180 -14.84 3.63 43.36
C SER A 180 -15.24 4.39 42.09
N TYR A 181 -14.75 3.93 40.94
CA TYR A 181 -15.00 4.55 39.65
C TYR A 181 -16.49 4.50 39.25
N LEU A 182 -17.12 3.33 39.36
CA LEU A 182 -18.54 3.14 39.05
C LEU A 182 -19.46 3.98 39.96
N ARG A 183 -19.10 4.16 41.23
CA ARG A 183 -19.83 5.07 42.14
C ARG A 183 -19.72 6.53 41.68
N ILE A 184 -18.50 7.00 41.38
CA ILE A 184 -18.26 8.36 40.89
C ILE A 184 -19.01 8.60 39.56
N GLN A 185 -19.10 7.59 38.71
CA GLN A 185 -19.81 7.66 37.42
C GLN A 185 -21.32 7.89 37.58
N VAL A 186 -21.90 7.49 38.71
CA VAL A 186 -23.32 7.72 39.05
C VAL A 186 -23.51 9.04 39.80
N ASP A 187 -22.62 9.36 40.74
CA ASP A 187 -22.89 10.37 41.78
C ASP A 187 -22.10 11.70 41.63
N GLU A 188 -20.92 11.73 40.98
CA GLU A 188 -19.99 12.89 41.04
C GLU A 188 -19.18 13.11 39.73
N THR A 189 -19.82 13.66 38.69
CA THR A 189 -19.21 13.83 37.35
C THR A 189 -17.92 14.66 37.33
N ASP A 190 -17.75 15.65 38.20
CA ASP A 190 -16.57 16.53 38.19
C ASP A 190 -15.30 15.84 38.70
N LYS A 191 -15.43 14.81 39.56
CA LYS A 191 -14.28 14.02 40.04
C LYS A 191 -13.88 12.90 39.08
N LYS A 192 -14.77 12.54 38.14
CA LYS A 192 -14.56 11.48 37.14
C LYS A 192 -13.38 11.79 36.22
N GLU A 193 -13.31 13.01 35.69
CA GLU A 193 -12.27 13.40 34.72
C GLU A 193 -10.87 13.33 35.34
N VAL A 194 -10.73 13.76 36.59
CA VAL A 194 -9.46 13.71 37.32
C VAL A 194 -9.01 12.26 37.51
N LEU A 195 -9.91 11.39 37.98
CA LEU A 195 -9.60 9.98 38.19
C LEU A 195 -9.27 9.25 36.87
N LEU A 196 -10.01 9.54 35.80
CA LEU A 196 -9.71 9.03 34.45
C LEU A 196 -8.33 9.46 33.99
N LYS A 197 -8.00 10.75 34.10
CA LYS A 197 -6.71 11.27 33.66
C LYS A 197 -5.56 10.60 34.39
N ILE A 198 -5.66 10.47 35.71
CA ILE A 198 -4.66 9.75 36.53
C ILE A 198 -4.54 8.29 36.07
N SER A 199 -5.66 7.59 35.90
CA SER A 199 -5.67 6.19 35.49
C SER A 199 -5.07 5.98 34.09
N SER A 200 -5.42 6.84 33.13
CA SER A 200 -4.87 6.82 31.78
C SER A 200 -3.37 7.08 31.75
N SER A 201 -2.88 8.07 32.52
CA SER A 201 -1.44 8.35 32.60
C SER A 201 -0.66 7.17 33.21
N ILE A 202 -1.17 6.56 34.29
CA ILE A 202 -0.53 5.37 34.89
C ILE A 202 -0.48 4.22 33.88
N LEU A 203 -1.59 3.96 33.17
CA LEU A 203 -1.65 2.93 32.15
C LEU A 203 -0.65 3.21 31.02
N GLU A 204 -0.55 4.44 30.53
CA GLU A 204 0.39 4.84 29.48
C GLU A 204 1.86 4.64 29.88
N GLU A 205 2.21 5.05 31.10
CA GLU A 205 3.56 4.82 31.65
C GLU A 205 3.88 3.33 31.78
N MET A 206 2.93 2.54 32.29
CA MET A 206 3.08 1.08 32.37
C MET A 206 3.30 0.45 31.00
N PHE A 207 2.56 0.88 29.98
CA PHE A 207 2.73 0.35 28.61
C PHE A 207 4.07 0.74 28.00
N LEU A 208 4.49 1.98 28.21
CA LEU A 208 5.79 2.45 27.70
C LEU A 208 6.92 1.69 28.39
N HIS A 209 6.86 1.56 29.72
CA HIS A 209 7.85 0.83 30.50
C HIS A 209 7.95 -0.64 30.07
N GLY A 210 6.81 -1.33 29.94
CA GLY A 210 6.79 -2.73 29.49
C GLY A 210 7.35 -2.90 28.09
N LYS A 211 7.00 -1.99 27.16
CA LYS A 211 7.53 -2.02 25.79
C LYS A 211 9.06 -1.82 25.76
N VAL A 212 9.58 -0.84 26.51
CA VAL A 212 11.02 -0.60 26.63
C VAL A 212 11.74 -1.84 27.18
N LEU A 213 11.22 -2.46 28.24
CA LEU A 213 11.83 -3.66 28.82
C LEU A 213 11.87 -4.83 27.82
N ILE A 214 10.86 -4.95 26.95
CA ILE A 214 10.82 -6.01 25.94
C ILE A 214 11.78 -5.73 24.81
N ASP A 215 11.80 -4.50 24.29
CA ASP A 215 12.70 -4.09 23.22
C ASP A 215 14.17 -4.29 23.62
N ILE A 216 14.53 -4.02 24.89
CA ILE A 216 15.87 -4.30 25.44
C ILE A 216 16.22 -5.80 25.39
N THR A 217 15.24 -6.68 25.55
CA THR A 217 15.46 -8.14 25.58
C THR A 217 15.49 -8.79 24.20
N ASN A 218 15.09 -8.07 23.14
CA ASN A 218 15.01 -8.52 21.75
C ASN A 218 14.39 -9.92 21.57
N ASN A 219 13.36 -10.23 22.37
CA ASN A 219 12.71 -11.54 22.38
C ASN A 219 11.32 -11.42 21.73
N GLU A 220 11.20 -11.85 20.47
CA GLU A 220 9.96 -11.76 19.69
C GLU A 220 8.78 -12.45 20.37
N LYS A 221 8.98 -13.65 20.96
CA LYS A 221 7.91 -14.35 21.71
C LYS A 221 7.41 -13.55 22.91
N ARG A 222 8.28 -12.73 23.51
CA ARG A 222 7.93 -11.82 24.61
C ARG A 222 7.12 -10.62 24.09
N MET A 223 7.33 -10.18 22.84
CA MET A 223 6.51 -9.14 22.22
C MET A 223 5.08 -9.61 21.93
N ASP A 224 4.91 -10.85 21.46
CA ASP A 224 3.60 -11.43 21.16
C ASP A 224 2.78 -11.63 22.44
N PHE A 225 3.43 -12.19 23.47
CA PHE A 225 2.86 -12.29 24.81
C PHE A 225 2.45 -10.91 25.33
N TYR A 226 3.33 -9.92 25.24
CA TYR A 226 3.00 -8.59 25.72
C TYR A 226 1.85 -7.92 24.98
N TYR A 227 1.78 -8.09 23.66
CA TYR A 227 0.65 -7.61 22.89
C TYR A 227 -0.66 -8.20 23.43
N LEU A 228 -0.71 -9.53 23.57
CA LEU A 228 -1.92 -10.23 23.95
C LEU A 228 -2.39 -9.89 25.37
N PHE A 229 -1.47 -9.75 26.32
CA PHE A 229 -1.77 -9.53 27.75
C PHE A 229 -1.93 -8.05 28.13
N TYR A 230 -1.47 -7.13 27.30
CA TYR A 230 -1.41 -5.71 27.65
C TYR A 230 -1.90 -4.78 26.54
N GLU A 231 -1.48 -4.96 25.28
CA GLU A 231 -1.88 -4.03 24.19
C GLU A 231 -3.25 -4.35 23.58
N PHE A 232 -3.76 -5.59 23.73
CA PHE A 232 -4.98 -6.05 23.08
C PHE A 232 -6.23 -5.18 23.37
N PRO A 233 -6.54 -4.78 24.62
CA PRO A 233 -7.73 -3.95 24.90
C PRO A 233 -7.78 -2.65 24.09
N PHE A 234 -6.64 -1.98 23.91
CA PHE A 234 -6.54 -0.71 23.19
C PHE A 234 -6.70 -0.93 21.69
N ASN A 235 -6.05 -1.96 21.15
CA ASN A 235 -6.17 -2.31 19.73
C ASN A 235 -7.59 -2.77 19.38
N TYR A 236 -8.27 -3.48 20.29
CA TYR A 236 -9.68 -3.84 20.15
C TYR A 236 -10.56 -2.59 20.05
N LEU A 237 -10.38 -1.61 20.95
CA LEU A 237 -11.14 -0.36 20.90
C LEU A 237 -10.88 0.48 19.66
N GLN A 238 -9.69 0.39 19.06
CA GLN A 238 -9.41 1.04 17.78
C GLN A 238 -10.16 0.35 16.63
N GLN A 239 -10.20 -0.98 16.63
CA GLN A 239 -10.80 -1.75 15.55
C GLN A 239 -12.32 -1.85 15.63
N ILE A 240 -12.92 -1.84 16.82
CA ILE A 240 -14.38 -2.02 17.00
C ILE A 240 -15.19 -0.94 16.27
N GLU A 241 -14.61 0.25 16.04
CA GLU A 241 -15.20 1.31 15.21
C GLU A 241 -15.50 0.86 13.77
N ASN A 242 -14.75 -0.11 13.26
CA ASN A 242 -14.96 -0.64 11.91
C ASN A 242 -16.26 -1.44 11.81
N LEU A 243 -16.99 -1.70 12.91
CA LEU A 243 -18.37 -2.23 12.90
C LEU A 243 -19.41 -1.16 12.55
N ILE A 244 -19.04 0.12 12.71
CA ILE A 244 -19.94 1.25 12.49
C ILE A 244 -20.11 1.47 11.00
N HIS A 245 -19.05 1.89 10.32
CA HIS A 245 -19.04 2.28 8.92
C HIS A 245 -17.94 1.56 8.15
N PRO A 246 -18.09 1.32 6.83
CA PRO A 246 -17.02 0.80 5.98
C PRO A 246 -15.77 1.68 6.04
N GLN A 247 -14.61 1.09 5.75
CA GLN A 247 -13.40 1.89 5.52
C GLN A 247 -13.52 2.60 4.18
N CYS A 248 -13.07 3.85 4.15
CA CYS A 248 -13.07 4.70 2.97
C CYS A 248 -11.66 5.04 2.56
N TYR A 249 -11.48 5.19 1.26
CA TYR A 249 -10.27 5.66 0.64
C TYR A 249 -10.61 6.82 -0.29
N MET A 250 -9.79 7.86 -0.26
CA MET A 250 -10.12 9.16 -0.82
C MET A 250 -9.07 9.61 -1.82
N ALA A 251 -9.51 10.21 -2.93
CA ALA A 251 -8.65 10.94 -3.83
C ALA A 251 -9.06 12.42 -3.85
N CYS A 252 -8.15 13.27 -3.42
CA CYS A 252 -8.38 14.69 -3.20
C CYS A 252 -7.96 15.54 -4.42
N PHE A 253 -8.73 16.58 -4.68
CA PHE A 253 -8.52 17.59 -5.70
C PHE A 253 -8.79 18.96 -5.10
N SER A 254 -8.21 20.00 -5.68
CA SER A 254 -8.52 21.38 -5.35
C SER A 254 -9.37 22.02 -6.44
N GLY A 255 -10.26 22.92 -6.04
CA GLY A 255 -10.96 23.82 -6.96
C GLY A 255 -10.05 24.90 -7.56
N ASN A 256 -8.85 25.11 -7.02
CA ASN A 256 -7.99 26.24 -7.36
C ASN A 256 -6.50 25.89 -7.38
N TYR A 257 -5.77 26.30 -8.42
CA TYR A 257 -4.32 26.06 -8.53
C TYR A 257 -3.45 27.21 -8.01
N SER A 258 -4.03 28.39 -7.74
CA SER A 258 -3.29 29.63 -7.48
C SER A 258 -2.74 29.75 -6.04
N ASN A 259 -3.17 28.88 -5.13
CA ASN A 259 -2.78 28.91 -3.73
C ASN A 259 -1.33 28.42 -3.53
N SER A 260 -0.46 29.27 -2.99
CA SER A 260 0.97 28.95 -2.79
C SER A 260 1.21 27.80 -1.81
N SER A 261 0.42 27.71 -0.72
CA SER A 261 0.54 26.65 0.27
C SER A 261 0.27 25.27 -0.33
N MET A 262 -0.61 25.17 -1.33
CA MET A 262 -0.88 23.92 -2.05
C MET A 262 0.34 23.41 -2.80
N TRP A 263 1.05 24.28 -3.52
CA TRP A 263 2.30 23.93 -4.20
C TRP A 263 3.41 23.57 -3.21
N GLY A 264 3.46 24.28 -2.07
CA GLY A 264 4.38 24.00 -0.97
C GLY A 264 4.22 22.58 -0.40
N ASN A 265 2.99 22.23 -0.04
CA ASN A 265 2.67 20.98 0.66
C ASN A 265 2.59 19.76 -0.27
N TYR A 266 2.00 19.92 -1.46
CA TYR A 266 1.61 18.78 -2.30
C TYR A 266 2.40 18.65 -3.61
N ALA A 267 3.15 19.68 -4.01
CA ALA A 267 3.98 19.68 -5.22
C ALA A 267 5.48 19.86 -4.91
N ASP A 268 5.96 19.26 -3.81
CA ASP A 268 7.37 19.28 -3.39
C ASP A 268 8.01 20.67 -3.46
N LYS A 269 7.42 21.62 -2.73
CA LYS A 269 7.92 23.01 -2.67
C LYS A 269 8.06 23.63 -4.06
N HIS A 270 6.99 23.55 -4.86
CA HIS A 270 6.91 24.05 -6.23
C HIS A 270 7.78 23.31 -7.28
N ARG A 271 8.45 22.20 -6.93
CA ARG A 271 9.25 21.40 -7.87
C ARG A 271 8.44 20.35 -8.64
N GLY A 272 7.21 20.09 -8.19
CA GLY A 272 6.27 19.17 -8.80
C GLY A 272 5.42 19.80 -9.91
N ILE A 273 4.27 19.20 -10.17
CA ILE A 273 3.28 19.65 -11.15
C ILE A 273 1.89 19.74 -10.52
N CYS A 274 0.98 20.41 -11.22
CA CYS A 274 -0.45 20.34 -10.97
C CYS A 274 -1.16 19.75 -12.19
N MET A 275 -1.86 18.64 -12.00
CA MET A 275 -2.65 17.97 -13.04
C MET A 275 -4.06 18.56 -13.07
N ILE A 276 -4.57 18.86 -14.26
CA ILE A 276 -5.88 19.48 -14.47
C ILE A 276 -6.85 18.40 -14.93
N PHE A 277 -7.83 18.07 -14.10
CA PHE A 277 -8.87 17.10 -14.40
C PHE A 277 -10.16 17.80 -14.82
N LYS A 278 -10.76 17.33 -15.91
CA LYS A 278 -12.08 17.72 -16.36
C LYS A 278 -13.11 16.75 -15.84
N THR A 279 -14.18 17.28 -15.26
CA THR A 279 -15.30 16.50 -14.73
C THR A 279 -16.39 16.34 -15.77
N THR A 280 -17.14 15.23 -15.67
CA THR A 280 -18.42 15.07 -16.36
C THR A 280 -19.52 15.57 -15.44
N GLU A 281 -20.42 16.41 -15.95
CA GLU A 281 -21.56 16.91 -15.18
C GLU A 281 -22.81 16.07 -15.53
N ASP A 282 -23.55 15.64 -14.51
CA ASP A 282 -24.91 15.11 -14.66
C ASP A 282 -25.83 15.76 -13.62
N LYS A 283 -26.87 16.45 -14.10
CA LYS A 283 -27.75 17.32 -13.30
C LYS A 283 -26.97 18.37 -12.50
N ASN A 284 -26.83 18.16 -11.19
CA ASN A 284 -26.18 19.06 -10.25
C ASN A 284 -24.89 18.46 -9.66
N ASP A 285 -24.49 17.27 -10.11
CA ASP A 285 -23.38 16.52 -9.56
C ASP A 285 -22.27 16.36 -10.62
N SER A 286 -21.03 16.30 -10.14
CA SER A 286 -19.85 16.14 -10.99
C SER A 286 -19.19 14.80 -10.75
N TYR A 287 -18.61 14.23 -11.81
CA TYR A 287 -18.08 12.86 -11.80
C TYR A 287 -16.73 12.77 -12.50
N ILE A 288 -15.90 11.84 -12.03
CA ILE A 288 -14.73 11.32 -12.76
C ILE A 288 -14.91 9.80 -12.88
N PRO A 289 -14.85 9.23 -14.11
CA PRO A 289 -14.86 7.79 -14.29
C PRO A 289 -13.59 7.16 -13.70
N ILE A 290 -13.76 6.16 -12.84
CA ILE A 290 -12.66 5.42 -12.21
C ILE A 290 -12.85 3.93 -12.48
N GLU A 291 -11.81 3.26 -12.96
CA GLU A 291 -11.80 1.82 -13.18
C GLU A 291 -11.70 1.10 -11.83
N ARG A 292 -12.77 0.40 -11.44
CA ARG A 292 -12.82 -0.32 -10.17
C ARG A 292 -13.59 -1.64 -10.29
N PRO A 293 -13.37 -2.59 -9.36
CA PRO A 293 -14.18 -3.79 -9.24
C PRO A 293 -15.68 -3.47 -9.17
N CYS A 294 -16.49 -4.20 -9.94
CA CYS A 294 -17.95 -4.05 -9.91
C CYS A 294 -18.70 -5.38 -9.80
N SER A 295 -18.07 -6.48 -10.19
CA SER A 295 -18.64 -7.82 -10.13
C SER A 295 -17.52 -8.86 -10.02
N PHE A 296 -17.88 -10.07 -9.62
CA PHE A 296 -17.00 -11.22 -9.61
C PHE A 296 -17.77 -12.44 -10.13
N ASP A 297 -17.09 -13.32 -10.84
CA ASP A 297 -17.60 -14.63 -11.24
C ASP A 297 -16.51 -15.71 -11.09
N SER A 298 -16.74 -16.89 -11.67
CA SER A 298 -15.77 -18.00 -11.62
C SER A 298 -14.41 -17.66 -12.27
N ASN A 299 -14.35 -16.65 -13.14
CA ASN A 299 -13.14 -16.21 -13.84
C ASN A 299 -12.41 -15.06 -13.10
N GLY A 300 -12.95 -14.58 -11.99
CA GLY A 300 -12.33 -13.57 -11.13
C GLY A 300 -13.12 -12.27 -11.05
N VAL A 301 -12.42 -11.18 -10.69
CA VAL A 301 -13.00 -9.85 -10.46
C VAL A 301 -13.00 -9.05 -11.76
N HIS A 302 -14.18 -8.59 -12.18
CA HIS A 302 -14.33 -7.73 -13.35
C HIS A 302 -14.29 -6.26 -12.96
N LYS A 303 -13.50 -5.47 -13.71
CA LYS A 303 -13.32 -4.03 -13.49
C LYS A 303 -13.91 -3.23 -14.66
N TYR A 304 -14.57 -2.12 -14.34
CA TYR A 304 -15.11 -1.19 -15.34
C TYR A 304 -14.94 0.25 -14.86
N TYR A 305 -14.92 1.19 -15.81
CA TYR A 305 -15.02 2.61 -15.49
C TYR A 305 -16.41 2.95 -14.96
N ILE A 306 -16.47 3.38 -13.71
CA ILE A 306 -17.71 3.81 -13.05
C ILE A 306 -17.60 5.31 -12.77
N ASN A 307 -18.62 6.06 -13.17
CA ASN A 307 -18.76 7.49 -12.83
C ASN A 307 -18.81 7.64 -11.31
N THR A 308 -17.68 8.06 -10.75
CA THR A 308 -17.52 8.23 -9.31
C THR A 308 -17.76 9.69 -8.97
N LYS A 309 -18.71 9.92 -8.06
CA LYS A 309 -19.14 11.26 -7.68
C LYS A 309 -18.02 12.02 -6.97
N LEU A 310 -17.87 13.29 -7.34
CA LEU A 310 -17.07 14.28 -6.63
C LEU A 310 -17.95 15.03 -5.64
N GLU A 311 -17.48 15.11 -4.40
CA GLU A 311 -18.14 15.86 -3.34
C GLU A 311 -17.21 16.96 -2.83
N LYS A 312 -17.77 18.15 -2.59
CA LYS A 312 -17.03 19.28 -2.03
C LYS A 312 -16.91 19.13 -0.52
N VAL A 313 -15.72 19.40 0.01
CA VAL A 313 -15.47 19.38 1.45
C VAL A 313 -16.12 20.60 2.13
N VAL A 314 -16.72 20.36 3.29
CA VAL A 314 -17.31 21.38 4.15
C VAL A 314 -16.36 21.68 5.31
N TYR A 315 -16.04 22.95 5.50
CA TYR A 315 -15.06 23.38 6.51
C TYR A 315 -15.72 23.91 7.78
N GLY A 316 -15.08 23.64 8.93
CA GLY A 316 -15.48 24.21 10.23
C GLY A 316 -16.73 23.58 10.86
N SER A 317 -17.08 22.35 10.50
CA SER A 317 -18.26 21.67 11.07
C SER A 317 -18.03 21.19 12.50
N ASN A 318 -19.06 21.26 13.35
CA ASN A 318 -19.02 20.67 14.70
C ASN A 318 -18.84 19.15 14.65
N TYR A 319 -18.08 18.64 15.62
CA TYR A 319 -17.87 17.20 15.81
C TYR A 319 -19.20 16.45 15.92
N THR A 320 -19.34 15.41 15.11
CA THR A 320 -20.46 14.50 15.22
C THR A 320 -20.28 13.64 16.45
N THR A 321 -21.29 13.63 17.32
CA THR A 321 -21.34 12.76 18.49
C THR A 321 -22.33 11.62 18.23
N ILE A 322 -21.92 10.36 18.39
CA ILE A 322 -22.78 9.18 18.12
C ILE A 322 -22.77 8.19 19.27
N ASN A 323 -23.89 7.48 19.43
CA ASN A 323 -23.97 6.29 20.27
C ASN A 323 -23.55 5.06 19.47
N PHE A 324 -22.49 4.37 19.88
CA PHE A 324 -21.95 3.18 19.20
C PHE A 324 -23.01 2.10 18.97
N PHE A 325 -23.81 1.77 19.99
CA PHE A 325 -24.81 0.70 19.89
C PHE A 325 -25.91 1.00 18.87
N GLU A 326 -26.15 2.28 18.56
CA GLU A 326 -27.14 2.68 17.57
C GLU A 326 -26.57 2.69 16.14
N MET A 327 -25.29 2.41 15.93
CA MET A 327 -24.62 2.64 14.64
C MET A 327 -23.94 1.39 14.07
N LEU A 328 -24.27 0.18 14.54
CA LEU A 328 -23.66 -1.09 14.09
C LEU A 328 -24.15 -1.55 12.70
N GLY A 329 -24.04 -0.69 11.70
CA GLY A 329 -24.64 -0.88 10.36
C GLY A 329 -23.95 -1.90 9.47
N ARG A 330 -22.74 -2.36 9.82
CA ARG A 330 -22.05 -3.43 9.07
C ARG A 330 -22.35 -4.85 9.54
N LEU A 331 -23.13 -5.00 10.61
CA LEU A 331 -23.48 -6.32 11.11
C LEU A 331 -24.62 -6.94 10.28
N ASN A 332 -24.47 -8.21 9.92
CA ASN A 332 -25.53 -9.01 9.33
C ASN A 332 -26.56 -9.46 10.39
N GLY A 333 -27.67 -10.08 9.96
CA GLY A 333 -28.75 -10.49 10.85
C GLY A 333 -28.34 -11.44 11.97
N ASN A 334 -27.39 -12.36 11.73
CA ASN A 334 -26.91 -13.28 12.78
C ASN A 334 -26.04 -12.55 13.81
N GLN A 335 -25.19 -11.63 13.35
CA GLN A 335 -24.38 -10.79 14.23
C GLN A 335 -25.26 -9.84 15.06
N ILE A 336 -26.25 -9.18 14.45
CA ILE A 336 -27.21 -8.33 15.18
C ILE A 336 -27.92 -9.12 16.28
N LYS A 337 -28.36 -10.36 16.01
CA LYS A 337 -28.94 -11.24 17.03
C LYS A 337 -27.95 -11.52 18.16
N TYR A 338 -26.70 -11.88 17.84
CA TYR A 338 -25.67 -12.14 18.84
C TYR A 338 -25.41 -10.94 19.77
N TRP A 339 -25.44 -9.73 19.22
CA TRP A 339 -25.20 -8.49 19.95
C TRP A 339 -26.41 -8.02 20.78
N PHE A 340 -27.64 -8.14 20.26
CA PHE A 340 -28.82 -7.49 20.83
C PHE A 340 -29.88 -8.45 21.37
N THR A 341 -29.55 -9.73 21.57
CA THR A 341 -30.47 -10.69 22.19
C THR A 341 -29.82 -11.48 23.32
N ASP A 342 -30.65 -11.86 24.30
CA ASP A 342 -30.29 -12.73 25.42
C ASP A 342 -31.46 -13.68 25.71
N GLY A 343 -31.36 -14.91 25.21
CA GLY A 343 -32.48 -15.85 25.16
C GLY A 343 -33.64 -15.28 24.34
N ASN A 344 -34.83 -15.19 24.96
CA ASN A 344 -36.03 -14.63 24.32
C ASN A 344 -36.15 -13.11 24.47
N LYS A 345 -35.20 -12.44 25.15
CA LYS A 345 -35.22 -10.99 25.33
C LYS A 345 -34.38 -10.31 24.25
N ARG A 346 -34.81 -9.11 23.85
CA ARG A 346 -34.13 -8.25 22.88
C ARG A 346 -33.85 -6.88 23.50
N SER A 347 -32.78 -6.23 23.03
CA SER A 347 -32.37 -4.90 23.50
C SER A 347 -33.32 -3.81 23.02
N ASN A 348 -33.61 -2.84 23.87
CA ASN A 348 -34.36 -1.63 23.54
C ASN A 348 -33.66 -0.78 22.47
N VAL A 349 -32.33 -0.91 22.33
CA VAL A 349 -31.57 -0.25 21.25
C VAL A 349 -32.00 -0.80 19.89
N LEU A 350 -32.15 -2.13 19.78
CA LEU A 350 -32.63 -2.75 18.56
C LEU A 350 -34.09 -2.34 18.28
N ASP A 351 -34.94 -2.25 19.29
CA ASP A 351 -36.32 -1.76 19.14
C ASP A 351 -36.38 -0.36 18.54
N LYS A 352 -35.48 0.53 18.98
CA LYS A 352 -35.37 1.89 18.45
C LYS A 352 -34.96 1.89 16.98
N ILE A 353 -33.95 1.10 16.60
CA ILE A 353 -33.48 0.97 15.22
C ILE A 353 -34.59 0.37 14.32
N GLU A 354 -35.28 -0.65 14.80
CA GLU A 354 -36.29 -1.36 14.00
C GLU A 354 -37.62 -0.63 13.87
N ARG A 355 -37.91 0.33 14.75
CA ARG A 355 -39.14 1.14 14.72
C ARG A 355 -39.26 1.96 13.45
N ASP A 356 -38.16 2.57 13.00
CA ASP A 356 -38.08 3.33 11.76
C ASP A 356 -36.73 3.08 11.08
N LYS A 357 -36.66 1.94 10.37
CA LYS A 357 -35.43 1.49 9.72
C LYS A 357 -34.99 2.43 8.61
N ASP A 358 -35.92 3.11 7.95
CA ASP A 358 -35.59 3.95 6.80
C ASP A 358 -35.03 5.29 7.24
N GLU A 359 -35.61 5.91 8.28
CA GLU A 359 -35.02 7.11 8.88
C GLU A 359 -33.67 6.80 9.53
N TRP A 360 -33.53 5.66 10.22
CA TRP A 360 -32.25 5.24 10.77
C TRP A 360 -31.17 5.07 9.68
N ARG A 361 -31.50 4.43 8.55
CA ARG A 361 -30.57 4.26 7.42
C ARG A 361 -30.16 5.61 6.83
N LYS A 362 -31.11 6.53 6.69
CA LYS A 362 -30.85 7.88 6.19
C LYS A 362 -29.85 8.61 7.09
N ILE A 363 -30.12 8.65 8.40
CA ILE A 363 -29.22 9.28 9.39
C ILE A 363 -27.84 8.61 9.35
N TYR A 364 -27.78 7.27 9.33
CA TYR A 364 -26.53 6.51 9.27
C TYR A 364 -25.67 6.94 8.06
N TRP A 365 -26.24 6.99 6.86
CA TRP A 365 -25.49 7.37 5.65
C TRP A 365 -25.16 8.87 5.57
N GLU A 366 -26.01 9.74 6.12
CA GLU A 366 -25.70 11.16 6.28
C GLU A 366 -24.49 11.37 7.20
N LEU A 367 -24.43 10.64 8.31
CA LEU A 367 -23.29 10.68 9.23
C LEU A 367 -22.02 10.11 8.60
N PHE A 368 -22.14 9.02 7.83
CA PHE A 368 -21.03 8.46 7.06
C PHE A 368 -20.46 9.47 6.07
N ASN A 369 -21.32 10.13 5.29
CA ASN A 369 -20.88 11.16 4.35
C ASN A 369 -20.24 12.34 5.08
N LYS A 370 -20.87 12.85 6.13
CA LYS A 370 -20.32 13.94 6.94
C LYS A 370 -18.94 13.61 7.47
N ARG A 371 -18.70 12.38 7.94
CA ARG A 371 -17.39 11.92 8.46
C ARG A 371 -16.24 12.16 7.48
N TYR A 372 -16.45 11.94 6.18
CA TYR A 372 -15.39 11.95 5.17
C TYR A 372 -15.44 13.16 4.22
N TYR A 373 -16.32 14.11 4.45
CA TYR A 373 -16.43 15.35 3.67
C TYR A 373 -16.41 16.59 4.54
N THR A 374 -15.85 16.49 5.75
CA THR A 374 -15.63 17.63 6.64
C THR A 374 -14.19 17.75 7.07
N LYS A 375 -13.68 18.98 7.06
CA LYS A 375 -12.35 19.34 7.56
C LYS A 375 -12.40 20.51 8.52
N THR A 376 -11.36 20.70 9.30
CA THR A 376 -11.21 21.90 10.12
C THR A 376 -11.00 23.14 9.25
N LYS A 377 -11.33 24.31 9.79
CA LYS A 377 -11.35 25.56 9.03
C LYS A 377 -9.96 25.98 8.53
N GLU A 378 -8.90 25.55 9.22
CA GLU A 378 -7.51 25.83 8.88
C GLU A 378 -7.13 25.32 7.49
N TRP A 379 -7.85 24.32 6.96
CA TRP A 379 -7.62 23.73 5.64
C TRP A 379 -8.57 24.27 4.55
N GLU A 380 -9.37 25.31 4.83
CA GLU A 380 -10.35 25.87 3.88
C GLU A 380 -9.70 26.37 2.57
N PHE A 381 -8.44 26.78 2.66
CA PHE A 381 -7.65 27.26 1.52
C PHE A 381 -7.39 26.19 0.44
N GLU A 382 -7.62 24.90 0.75
CA GLU A 382 -7.45 23.80 -0.20
C GLU A 382 -8.58 23.75 -1.24
N GLU A 383 -9.74 24.36 -0.94
CA GLU A 383 -10.95 24.31 -1.79
C GLU A 383 -11.25 22.88 -2.28
N GLU A 384 -11.27 21.92 -1.35
CA GLU A 384 -11.10 20.51 -1.66
C GLU A 384 -12.38 19.86 -2.22
N TYR A 385 -12.18 19.00 -3.23
CA TYR A 385 -13.15 18.07 -3.78
C TYR A 385 -12.60 16.65 -3.68
N ARG A 386 -13.48 15.68 -3.47
CA ARG A 386 -13.08 14.31 -3.17
C ARG A 386 -13.83 13.28 -3.97
N LEU A 387 -13.09 12.33 -4.53
CA LEU A 387 -13.61 11.02 -4.91
C LEU A 387 -13.49 10.07 -3.72
N ARG A 388 -14.47 9.17 -3.57
CA ARG A 388 -14.48 8.14 -2.54
C ARG A 388 -14.69 6.76 -3.11
N ILE A 389 -13.95 5.80 -2.58
CA ILE A 389 -14.24 4.36 -2.67
C ILE A 389 -14.30 3.78 -1.24
N GLU A 390 -14.98 2.65 -1.08
CA GLU A 390 -15.26 2.06 0.22
C GLU A 390 -15.29 0.53 0.14
N ASN A 391 -14.92 -0.13 1.24
CA ASN A 391 -14.77 -1.60 1.28
C ASN A 391 -16.04 -2.36 1.64
N THR A 392 -17.20 -1.89 1.17
CA THR A 392 -18.49 -2.56 1.45
C THR A 392 -18.61 -3.90 0.71
N PHE A 393 -18.14 -3.96 -0.53
CA PHE A 393 -18.29 -5.14 -1.41
C PHE A 393 -16.97 -5.68 -1.96
N PHE A 394 -15.90 -4.89 -1.93
CA PHE A 394 -14.59 -5.24 -2.46
C PHE A 394 -13.51 -4.73 -1.51
N ASP A 395 -12.48 -5.53 -1.30
CA ASP A 395 -11.37 -5.18 -0.42
C ASP A 395 -10.35 -4.26 -1.12
N TYR A 396 -9.78 -3.33 -0.35
CA TYR A 396 -8.81 -2.34 -0.81
C TYR A 396 -7.61 -2.26 0.16
N ASP A 397 -7.17 -3.43 0.62
CA ASP A 397 -6.20 -3.57 1.71
C ASP A 397 -4.76 -3.22 1.30
N SER A 398 -4.45 -3.24 0.01
CA SER A 398 -3.11 -2.96 -0.53
C SER A 398 -3.05 -1.66 -1.32
N ASN A 399 -1.87 -1.05 -1.43
CA ASN A 399 -1.70 0.17 -2.24
C ASN A 399 -2.07 -0.06 -3.71
N GLU A 400 -1.69 -1.21 -4.27
CA GLU A 400 -1.95 -1.57 -5.66
C GLU A 400 -3.45 -1.70 -5.93
N SER A 401 -4.23 -2.19 -4.95
CA SER A 401 -5.69 -2.23 -5.05
C SER A 401 -6.34 -0.84 -5.05
N ARG A 402 -5.62 0.18 -4.55
CA ARG A 402 -6.07 1.58 -4.43
C ARG A 402 -5.52 2.51 -5.52
N ASP A 403 -4.61 2.03 -6.36
CA ASP A 403 -4.11 2.73 -7.55
C ASP A 403 -5.05 2.48 -8.73
N LEU A 404 -6.14 3.25 -8.79
CA LEU A 404 -7.22 3.03 -9.75
C LEU A 404 -7.05 3.88 -11.01
N LYS A 405 -7.37 3.30 -12.17
CA LYS A 405 -7.18 3.98 -13.45
C LYS A 405 -8.29 4.98 -13.75
N TYR A 406 -7.95 6.02 -14.50
CA TYR A 406 -8.90 6.97 -15.08
C TYR A 406 -8.72 7.04 -16.61
N PRO A 407 -9.77 7.38 -17.39
CA PRO A 407 -9.64 7.61 -18.83
C PRO A 407 -8.74 8.82 -19.11
N PHE A 408 -7.80 8.72 -20.05
CA PHE A 408 -6.86 9.82 -20.33
C PHE A 408 -7.54 11.14 -20.66
N ASP A 409 -8.69 11.08 -21.32
CA ASP A 409 -9.50 12.25 -21.70
C ASP A 409 -9.93 13.09 -20.50
N CYS A 410 -9.99 12.51 -19.29
CA CYS A 410 -10.28 13.25 -18.07
C CYS A 410 -9.13 14.17 -17.64
N LEU A 411 -7.89 13.92 -18.06
CA LEU A 411 -6.74 14.80 -17.76
C LEU A 411 -6.63 15.89 -18.84
N GLU A 412 -7.20 17.06 -18.61
CA GLU A 412 -7.22 18.19 -19.56
C GLU A 412 -5.84 18.78 -19.85
N GLY A 413 -4.97 18.80 -18.84
CA GLY A 413 -3.67 19.42 -18.97
C GLY A 413 -2.81 19.30 -17.71
N ILE A 414 -1.65 19.93 -17.76
CA ILE A 414 -0.76 20.07 -16.59
C ILE A 414 -0.21 21.49 -16.48
N ILE A 415 0.13 21.87 -15.25
CA ILE A 415 0.86 23.09 -14.91
C ILE A 415 2.18 22.66 -14.28
N PHE A 416 3.31 23.08 -14.87
CA PHE A 416 4.60 22.94 -14.22
C PHE A 416 4.72 23.92 -13.06
N GLY A 417 5.23 23.46 -11.93
CA GLY A 417 5.56 24.32 -10.81
C GLY A 417 6.66 25.32 -11.15
N ILE A 418 6.78 26.35 -10.32
CA ILE A 418 7.76 27.44 -10.50
C ILE A 418 9.19 26.88 -10.58
N GLU A 419 9.47 25.86 -9.76
CA GLU A 419 10.81 25.27 -9.57
C GLU A 419 10.91 23.86 -10.19
N THR A 420 9.99 23.45 -11.07
CA THR A 420 10.11 22.14 -11.74
C THR A 420 11.38 22.10 -12.57
N SER A 421 12.20 21.06 -12.38
CA SER A 421 13.46 20.91 -13.11
C SER A 421 13.22 20.71 -14.61
N GLU A 422 14.11 21.24 -15.45
CA GLU A 422 14.02 21.05 -16.91
C GLU A 422 14.10 19.57 -17.32
N ILE A 423 14.82 18.75 -16.55
CA ILE A 423 14.91 17.30 -16.75
C ILE A 423 13.54 16.65 -16.52
N ASP A 424 12.86 17.01 -15.43
CA ASP A 424 11.53 16.47 -15.11
C ASP A 424 10.49 16.96 -16.10
N LYS A 425 10.53 18.25 -16.49
CA LYS A 425 9.67 18.79 -17.56
C LYS A 425 9.83 17.96 -18.83
N ALA A 426 11.05 17.72 -19.30
CA ALA A 426 11.30 16.94 -20.50
C ALA A 426 10.78 15.49 -20.40
N ARG A 427 10.99 14.82 -19.26
CA ARG A 427 10.47 13.46 -19.00
C ARG A 427 8.94 13.42 -19.02
N ILE A 428 8.30 14.38 -18.35
CA ILE A 428 6.83 14.48 -18.29
C ILE A 428 6.27 14.75 -19.70
N LEU A 429 6.86 15.68 -20.46
CA LEU A 429 6.44 15.98 -21.83
C LEU A 429 6.57 14.76 -22.76
N GLU A 430 7.61 13.95 -22.60
CA GLU A 430 7.77 12.69 -23.35
C GLU A 430 6.61 11.73 -23.08
N ILE A 431 6.23 11.52 -21.80
CA ILE A 431 5.13 10.64 -21.39
C ILE A 431 3.79 11.15 -21.95
N ILE A 432 3.49 12.43 -21.76
CA ILE A 432 2.24 13.05 -22.24
C ILE A 432 2.17 12.97 -23.77
N SER A 433 3.28 13.18 -24.47
CA SER A 433 3.33 13.09 -25.93
C SER A 433 2.99 11.67 -26.42
N LYS A 434 3.53 10.63 -25.78
CA LYS A 434 3.15 9.22 -26.05
C LYS A 434 1.65 9.01 -25.84
N LYS A 435 1.12 9.40 -24.67
CA LYS A 435 -0.31 9.26 -24.35
C LYS A 435 -1.21 10.01 -25.32
N CYS A 436 -0.85 11.22 -25.75
CA CYS A 436 -1.63 11.98 -26.73
C CYS A 436 -1.66 11.27 -28.09
N VAL A 437 -0.54 10.73 -28.56
CA VAL A 437 -0.48 9.99 -29.83
C VAL A 437 -1.28 8.69 -29.75
N GLU A 438 -1.11 7.90 -28.68
CA GLU A 438 -1.84 6.65 -28.44
C GLU A 438 -3.36 6.85 -28.43
N ASN A 439 -3.83 7.91 -27.76
CA ASN A 439 -5.26 8.22 -27.62
C ASN A 439 -5.78 9.14 -28.74
N LYS A 440 -4.96 9.47 -29.74
CA LYS A 440 -5.28 10.41 -30.83
C LYS A 440 -5.79 11.79 -30.34
N ARG A 441 -5.32 12.22 -29.16
CA ARG A 441 -5.74 13.46 -28.51
C ARG A 441 -5.09 14.68 -29.15
N LYS A 442 -5.87 15.76 -29.34
CA LYS A 442 -5.46 16.96 -30.08
C LYS A 442 -5.56 18.28 -29.31
N ASP A 443 -5.95 18.24 -28.04
CA ASP A 443 -6.35 19.41 -27.25
C ASP A 443 -5.74 19.44 -25.84
N PHE A 444 -4.61 18.76 -25.62
CA PHE A 444 -3.98 18.67 -24.29
C PHE A 444 -3.22 19.95 -23.91
N LYS A 445 -3.52 20.51 -22.74
CA LYS A 445 -2.98 21.81 -22.30
C LYS A 445 -1.71 21.71 -21.45
N ILE A 446 -0.75 22.59 -21.72
CA ILE A 446 0.51 22.69 -20.96
C ILE A 446 0.72 24.12 -20.48
N TYR A 447 0.94 24.29 -19.18
CA TYR A 447 1.18 25.60 -18.57
C TYR A 447 2.46 25.62 -17.74
N GLN A 448 3.00 26.82 -17.52
CA GLN A 448 4.06 27.10 -16.55
C GLN A 448 3.52 28.04 -15.47
N ALA A 449 3.66 27.65 -14.20
CA ALA A 449 3.33 28.50 -13.06
C ALA A 449 4.40 29.59 -12.87
N TYR A 450 3.97 30.77 -12.43
CA TYR A 450 4.83 31.87 -12.02
C TYR A 450 4.19 32.64 -10.85
N PHE A 451 5.01 33.27 -10.02
CA PHE A 451 4.53 34.15 -8.96
C PHE A 451 4.22 35.54 -9.53
N ASP A 452 3.01 36.02 -9.30
CA ASP A 452 2.55 37.33 -9.74
C ASP A 452 2.61 38.32 -8.57
N GLU A 453 3.51 39.30 -8.65
CA GLU A 453 3.76 40.25 -7.54
C GLU A 453 2.55 41.13 -7.22
N GLU A 454 1.75 41.49 -8.23
CA GLU A 454 0.60 42.38 -8.08
C GLU A 454 -0.54 41.70 -7.30
N SER A 455 -0.93 40.50 -7.72
CA SER A 455 -1.97 39.72 -7.04
C SER A 455 -1.46 38.92 -5.83
N LYS A 456 -0.14 38.83 -5.65
CA LYS A 456 0.53 38.01 -4.63
C LYS A 456 0.06 36.55 -4.65
N SER A 457 -0.19 36.04 -5.85
CA SER A 457 -0.73 34.69 -6.08
C SER A 457 0.03 33.98 -7.19
N ILE A 458 -0.18 32.67 -7.32
CA ILE A 458 0.39 31.91 -8.42
C ILE A 458 -0.54 32.02 -9.62
N LYS A 459 0.02 32.50 -10.73
CA LYS A 459 -0.64 32.48 -12.04
C LYS A 459 0.07 31.46 -12.94
N SER A 460 -0.50 31.24 -14.12
CA SER A 460 0.05 30.29 -15.09
C SER A 460 -0.03 30.86 -16.50
N SER A 461 1.00 30.59 -17.30
CA SER A 461 1.05 30.94 -18.72
C SER A 461 1.01 29.69 -19.59
N GLU A 462 0.21 29.72 -20.67
CA GLU A 462 0.07 28.60 -21.59
C GLU A 462 1.29 28.48 -22.51
N LEU A 463 1.85 27.28 -22.62
CA LEU A 463 3.02 26.98 -23.45
C LEU A 463 2.61 26.43 -24.82
N LYS A 464 1.96 27.27 -25.64
CA LYS A 464 1.33 26.85 -26.93
C LYS A 464 2.25 26.08 -27.89
N THR A 465 3.52 26.48 -27.99
CA THR A 465 4.50 25.77 -28.85
C THR A 465 4.79 24.37 -28.30
N ILE A 466 4.90 24.23 -26.98
CA ILE A 466 5.13 22.95 -26.30
C ILE A 466 3.91 22.05 -26.48
N GLU A 467 2.71 22.58 -26.25
CA GLU A 467 1.43 21.89 -26.49
C GLU A 467 1.37 21.30 -27.90
N ARG A 468 1.61 22.11 -28.94
CA ARG A 468 1.62 21.63 -30.32
C ARG A 468 2.61 20.48 -30.52
N ASN A 469 3.83 20.61 -30.01
CA ASN A 469 4.87 19.59 -30.16
C ASN A 469 4.53 18.29 -29.40
N VAL A 470 3.87 18.39 -28.24
CA VAL A 470 3.35 17.24 -27.48
C VAL A 470 2.31 16.48 -28.31
N ILE A 471 1.30 17.19 -28.82
CA ILE A 471 0.18 16.64 -29.59
C ILE A 471 0.64 16.01 -30.93
N GLU A 472 1.68 16.58 -31.54
CA GLU A 472 2.28 16.09 -32.78
C GLU A 472 3.28 14.94 -32.56
N GLY A 473 3.54 14.52 -31.31
CA GLY A 473 4.47 13.42 -31.03
C GLY A 473 5.95 13.80 -31.14
N ARG A 474 6.29 15.10 -31.22
CA ARG A 474 7.69 15.55 -31.47
C ARG A 474 8.63 15.31 -30.30
N TYR A 475 8.09 15.17 -29.09
CA TYR A 475 8.88 14.89 -27.87
C TYR A 475 9.00 13.40 -27.55
N ILE A 476 8.36 12.53 -28.34
CA ILE A 476 8.60 11.10 -28.25
C ILE A 476 10.05 10.89 -28.70
N LYS A 477 10.92 10.52 -27.77
CA LYS A 477 12.30 10.21 -28.11
C LYS A 477 12.30 9.12 -29.17
N LYS A 478 12.82 9.45 -30.36
CA LYS A 478 13.26 8.45 -31.34
C LYS A 478 14.55 7.86 -30.79
N VAL A 479 14.45 6.97 -29.83
CA VAL A 479 15.65 6.32 -29.31
C VAL A 479 16.14 5.36 -30.39
N ASP A 480 17.36 5.56 -30.90
CA ASP A 480 18.07 4.51 -31.62
C ASP A 480 18.14 3.32 -30.67
N LEU A 481 17.44 2.24 -31.03
CA LEU A 481 17.33 1.04 -30.21
C LEU A 481 18.71 0.52 -29.80
N ARG A 482 19.73 0.70 -30.65
CA ARG A 482 21.12 0.34 -30.37
C ARG A 482 21.72 1.21 -29.28
N GLU A 483 21.59 2.53 -29.36
CA GLU A 483 22.12 3.44 -28.33
C GLU A 483 21.47 3.19 -26.96
N ARG A 484 20.15 2.93 -26.94
CA ARG A 484 19.44 2.54 -25.71
C ARG A 484 20.02 1.27 -25.11
N LEU A 485 20.18 0.24 -25.95
CA LEU A 485 20.69 -1.05 -25.53
C LEU A 485 22.14 -0.98 -25.07
N GLN A 486 22.97 -0.18 -25.75
CA GLN A 486 24.34 0.10 -25.37
C GLN A 486 24.43 0.75 -23.99
N GLN A 487 23.55 1.71 -23.67
CA GLN A 487 23.49 2.30 -22.33
C GLN A 487 23.16 1.25 -21.25
N LYS A 488 22.23 0.33 -21.53
CA LYS A 488 21.90 -0.76 -20.59
C LYS A 488 23.06 -1.71 -20.36
N VAL A 489 23.76 -2.10 -21.43
CA VAL A 489 24.97 -2.91 -21.33
C VAL A 489 26.05 -2.20 -20.51
N LEU A 490 26.28 -0.90 -20.73
CA LEU A 490 27.25 -0.12 -19.96
C LEU A 490 26.88 -0.05 -18.47
N GLN A 491 25.61 0.20 -18.13
CA GLN A 491 25.15 0.19 -16.73
C GLN A 491 25.34 -1.17 -16.05
N ALA A 492 25.09 -2.26 -16.77
CA ALA A 492 25.31 -3.62 -16.27
C ALA A 492 26.80 -3.92 -16.06
N LEU A 493 27.66 -3.45 -16.96
CA LEU A 493 29.11 -3.56 -16.83
C LEU A 493 29.62 -2.72 -15.65
N ASP A 494 29.14 -1.49 -15.47
CA ASP A 494 29.53 -0.64 -14.34
C ASP A 494 29.22 -1.34 -13.00
N LYS A 495 28.01 -1.91 -12.86
CA LYS A 495 27.63 -2.73 -11.70
C LYS A 495 28.56 -3.95 -11.51
N LEU A 496 28.94 -4.62 -12.61
CA LEU A 496 29.86 -5.77 -12.57
C LEU A 496 31.25 -5.36 -12.05
N TYR A 497 31.83 -4.26 -12.55
CA TYR A 497 33.13 -3.78 -12.10
C TYR A 497 33.08 -3.23 -10.68
N GLU A 498 31.98 -2.60 -10.26
CA GLU A 498 31.82 -2.04 -8.92
C GLU A 498 31.64 -3.12 -7.86
N ARG A 499 30.79 -4.12 -8.13
CA ARG A 499 30.30 -5.06 -7.11
C ARG A 499 31.00 -6.41 -7.14
N ASP A 500 31.51 -6.82 -8.30
CA ASP A 500 32.12 -8.14 -8.52
C ASP A 500 33.56 -8.04 -9.05
N GLU A 501 34.27 -6.96 -8.69
CA GLU A 501 35.66 -6.72 -9.09
C GLU A 501 36.58 -7.93 -8.84
N TYR A 502 36.34 -8.66 -7.74
CA TYR A 502 37.08 -9.88 -7.40
C TYR A 502 37.04 -10.92 -8.53
N LEU A 503 35.90 -11.12 -9.20
CA LEU A 503 35.79 -12.08 -10.31
C LEU A 503 36.69 -11.69 -11.49
N ILE A 504 36.95 -10.39 -11.66
CA ILE A 504 37.74 -9.83 -12.77
C ILE A 504 39.23 -9.79 -12.43
N ARG A 505 39.57 -9.50 -11.16
CA ARG A 505 40.93 -9.14 -10.72
C ARG A 505 41.59 -10.13 -9.76
N ASN A 506 40.92 -11.23 -9.37
CA ASN A 506 41.54 -12.20 -8.45
C ASN A 506 42.90 -12.71 -8.97
N ASN A 507 43.86 -12.83 -8.05
CA ASN A 507 45.18 -13.43 -8.24
C ASN A 507 46.17 -12.71 -9.19
N ILE A 508 46.20 -11.38 -9.15
CA ILE A 508 47.16 -10.58 -9.95
C ILE A 508 48.64 -10.82 -9.54
N ASN A 509 48.91 -11.31 -8.32
CA ASN A 509 50.26 -11.30 -7.73
C ASN A 509 50.94 -12.67 -7.54
N GLU A 510 50.27 -13.80 -7.77
CA GLU A 510 50.88 -15.13 -7.58
C GLU A 510 50.54 -16.07 -8.74
N ASN A 511 51.49 -16.27 -9.66
CA ASN A 511 51.48 -17.22 -10.78
C ASN A 511 50.24 -17.18 -11.71
N ARG A 512 50.48 -16.73 -12.95
CA ARG A 512 49.55 -16.31 -14.02
C ARG A 512 48.48 -17.34 -14.52
N GLN A 513 48.07 -18.35 -13.76
CA GLN A 513 47.15 -19.41 -14.23
C GLN A 513 45.88 -19.62 -13.39
N ASN A 514 45.71 -18.94 -12.25
CA ASN A 514 44.53 -19.12 -11.38
C ASN A 514 43.57 -17.93 -11.45
N HIS A 515 42.86 -17.79 -12.57
CA HIS A 515 41.77 -16.82 -12.76
C HIS A 515 40.40 -17.47 -12.53
N VAL A 516 39.41 -16.66 -12.11
CA VAL A 516 38.02 -17.14 -11.92
C VAL A 516 37.39 -17.52 -13.26
N SER A 517 36.45 -18.46 -13.24
CA SER A 517 35.75 -18.92 -14.46
C SER A 517 35.03 -17.78 -15.18
N LYS A 518 35.21 -17.71 -16.51
CA LYS A 518 34.46 -16.81 -17.41
C LYS A 518 32.96 -16.87 -17.15
N ARG A 519 32.43 -18.08 -16.93
CA ARG A 519 30.99 -18.31 -16.68
C ARG A 519 30.48 -17.56 -15.45
N ALA A 520 31.29 -17.42 -14.41
CA ALA A 520 30.90 -16.66 -13.22
C ALA A 520 30.75 -15.16 -13.54
N ILE A 521 31.65 -14.61 -14.37
CA ILE A 521 31.57 -13.22 -14.84
C ILE A 521 30.34 -13.01 -15.72
N VAL A 522 30.12 -13.90 -16.69
CA VAL A 522 28.96 -13.84 -17.60
C VAL A 522 27.64 -13.94 -16.83
N PHE A 523 27.56 -14.85 -15.84
CA PHE A 523 26.39 -14.99 -14.98
C PHE A 523 26.06 -13.69 -14.23
N ARG A 524 27.06 -13.05 -13.62
CA ARG A 524 26.88 -11.77 -12.91
C ARG A 524 26.50 -10.64 -13.86
N LEU A 525 27.15 -10.56 -15.03
CA LEU A 525 26.77 -9.62 -16.08
C LEU A 525 25.30 -9.82 -16.50
N GLY A 526 24.87 -11.06 -16.68
CA GLY A 526 23.49 -11.42 -17.01
C GLY A 526 22.50 -10.94 -15.95
N ILE A 527 22.80 -11.12 -14.66
CA ILE A 527 21.95 -10.61 -13.56
C ILE A 527 21.80 -9.10 -13.64
N TYR A 528 22.91 -8.37 -13.77
CA TYR A 528 22.86 -6.90 -13.82
C TYR A 528 22.20 -6.38 -15.10
N LEU A 529 22.37 -7.07 -16.21
CA LEU A 529 21.72 -6.73 -17.45
C LEU A 529 20.21 -6.97 -17.37
N GLU A 530 19.77 -8.09 -16.81
CA GLU A 530 18.35 -8.37 -16.54
C GLU A 530 17.73 -7.30 -15.62
N GLU A 531 18.45 -6.92 -14.56
CA GLU A 531 18.02 -5.86 -13.64
C GLU A 531 17.73 -4.56 -14.39
N VAL A 532 18.67 -4.07 -15.22
CA VAL A 532 18.51 -2.78 -15.92
C VAL A 532 17.52 -2.85 -17.10
N LEU A 533 17.33 -4.01 -17.71
CA LEU A 533 16.39 -4.22 -18.83
C LEU A 533 14.94 -4.33 -18.33
N ARG A 534 14.69 -4.94 -17.17
CA ARG A 534 13.32 -5.08 -16.61
C ARG A 534 12.64 -3.75 -16.31
N PHE A 535 13.41 -2.74 -15.94
CA PHE A 535 12.90 -1.38 -15.70
C PHE A 535 12.80 -0.53 -16.97
N ASP A 536 13.09 -1.11 -18.14
CA ASP A 536 12.97 -0.44 -19.42
C ASP A 536 11.76 -1.00 -20.19
N SER A 537 10.72 -0.17 -20.37
CA SER A 537 9.47 -0.60 -21.03
C SER A 537 9.67 -1.13 -22.46
N GLU A 538 10.74 -0.76 -23.15
CA GLU A 538 11.05 -1.29 -24.48
C GLU A 538 11.61 -2.71 -24.41
N PHE A 539 12.41 -3.02 -23.39
CA PHE A 539 13.12 -4.30 -23.28
C PHE A 539 12.50 -5.31 -22.32
N ALA A 540 11.66 -4.86 -21.39
CA ALA A 540 11.00 -5.70 -20.38
C ALA A 540 10.11 -6.83 -20.98
N LYS A 541 9.75 -6.71 -22.26
CA LYS A 541 8.98 -7.70 -23.01
C LYS A 541 9.81 -8.85 -23.60
N TYR A 542 11.14 -8.79 -23.52
CA TYR A 542 12.05 -9.84 -24.01
C TYR A 542 12.61 -10.66 -22.84
N ASN A 543 13.15 -11.83 -23.17
CA ASN A 543 13.84 -12.73 -22.25
C ASN A 543 15.35 -12.56 -22.43
N LEU A 544 16.09 -12.36 -21.32
CA LEU A 544 17.55 -12.50 -21.31
C LEU A 544 17.91 -13.91 -20.88
N ASP A 545 18.57 -14.68 -21.75
CA ASP A 545 18.96 -16.07 -21.48
C ASP A 545 20.48 -16.26 -21.62
N ASN A 546 21.05 -17.11 -20.76
CA ASN A 546 22.47 -17.50 -20.77
C ASN A 546 22.65 -18.88 -21.42
N GLU A 547 23.65 -19.03 -22.30
CA GLU A 547 23.96 -20.29 -23.02
C GLU A 547 22.73 -20.93 -23.72
N TYR A 548 21.79 -20.11 -24.23
CA TYR A 548 20.56 -20.60 -24.86
C TYR A 548 20.84 -21.22 -26.24
N ASN A 549 20.79 -22.54 -26.31
CA ASN A 549 21.23 -23.33 -27.46
C ASN A 549 20.09 -23.84 -28.35
N ARG A 550 18.89 -23.24 -28.28
CA ARG A 550 17.72 -23.70 -29.05
C ARG A 550 17.36 -22.76 -30.19
N ASN A 551 16.85 -23.37 -31.26
CA ASN A 551 16.17 -22.74 -32.37
C ASN A 551 14.76 -23.33 -32.44
N ILE A 552 13.82 -22.72 -31.71
CA ILE A 552 12.47 -23.28 -31.53
C ILE A 552 12.60 -24.69 -30.92
N GLY A 553 12.35 -25.75 -31.70
CA GLY A 553 12.51 -27.14 -31.26
C GLY A 553 13.89 -27.75 -31.50
N GLU A 554 14.70 -27.14 -32.37
CA GLU A 554 15.98 -27.68 -32.84
C GLU A 554 17.18 -27.17 -32.02
N VAL A 555 18.32 -27.84 -32.15
CA VAL A 555 19.60 -27.31 -31.66
C VAL A 555 20.01 -26.11 -32.52
N LYS A 556 20.44 -25.02 -31.88
CA LYS A 556 20.99 -23.83 -32.54
C LYS A 556 22.34 -24.20 -33.14
N GLN A 557 22.50 -24.08 -34.45
CA GLN A 557 23.69 -24.44 -35.23
C GLN A 557 24.13 -23.28 -36.13
N LEU A 558 25.42 -23.18 -36.43
CA LEU A 558 25.97 -22.25 -37.43
C LEU A 558 26.70 -23.07 -38.52
N PRO A 559 26.98 -22.50 -39.72
CA PRO A 559 27.63 -23.23 -40.81
C PRO A 559 28.97 -23.89 -40.43
N GLU A 560 29.78 -23.24 -39.58
CA GLU A 560 31.05 -23.81 -39.08
C GLU A 560 30.86 -24.62 -37.77
N HIS A 561 29.63 -24.74 -37.25
CA HIS A 561 29.30 -25.37 -35.96
C HIS A 561 28.01 -26.21 -36.03
N GLU A 562 28.07 -27.29 -36.80
CA GLU A 562 26.94 -28.21 -37.00
C GLU A 562 26.58 -29.01 -35.73
N ASN A 563 27.51 -29.16 -34.77
CA ASN A 563 27.25 -29.84 -33.49
C ASN A 563 26.57 -28.96 -32.43
N GLY A 564 26.19 -27.74 -32.79
CA GLY A 564 25.47 -26.80 -31.94
C GLY A 564 26.33 -25.67 -31.37
N VAL A 565 25.68 -24.56 -31.04
CA VAL A 565 26.31 -23.34 -30.52
C VAL A 565 25.60 -22.81 -29.28
N TYR A 566 26.37 -22.19 -28.39
CA TYR A 566 25.95 -21.69 -27.09
C TYR A 566 26.42 -20.25 -26.93
N PRO A 567 25.64 -19.25 -27.40
CA PRO A 567 25.98 -17.86 -27.18
C PRO A 567 25.97 -17.54 -25.68
N ASP A 568 26.91 -16.71 -25.21
CA ASP A 568 27.04 -16.41 -23.79
C ASP A 568 25.78 -15.76 -23.21
N LEU A 569 25.21 -14.75 -23.88
CA LEU A 569 23.92 -14.15 -23.52
C LEU A 569 23.11 -13.81 -24.77
N ILE A 570 21.79 -13.94 -24.70
CA ILE A 570 20.88 -13.47 -25.74
C ILE A 570 19.67 -12.74 -25.17
N LEU A 571 19.23 -11.69 -25.86
CA LEU A 571 17.97 -10.99 -25.61
C LEU A 571 17.01 -11.30 -26.77
N HIS A 572 15.92 -12.00 -26.49
CA HIS A 572 15.00 -12.51 -27.51
C HIS A 572 13.59 -12.80 -26.97
N LYS A 573 12.67 -13.25 -27.82
CA LYS A 573 11.50 -14.01 -27.36
C LYS A 573 11.68 -15.49 -27.67
N ARG A 574 11.52 -16.33 -26.65
CA ARG A 574 11.59 -17.78 -26.80
C ARG A 574 10.52 -18.28 -27.78
N GLY A 575 10.88 -19.26 -28.61
CA GLY A 575 9.93 -19.99 -29.47
C GLY A 575 9.72 -19.42 -30.89
N ASN A 576 10.36 -18.30 -31.25
CA ASN A 576 10.40 -17.79 -32.63
C ASN A 576 11.76 -17.09 -32.92
N ASN A 577 12.00 -16.70 -34.18
CA ASN A 577 13.17 -15.91 -34.58
C ASN A 577 12.80 -14.49 -35.07
N ASP A 578 11.53 -14.09 -34.93
CA ASP A 578 11.04 -12.78 -35.39
C ASP A 578 11.44 -11.65 -34.43
N ASP A 579 11.75 -12.00 -33.18
CA ASP A 579 12.04 -11.09 -32.08
C ASP A 579 13.43 -11.34 -31.45
N ASN A 580 14.45 -11.62 -32.26
CA ASN A 580 15.84 -11.76 -31.80
C ASN A 580 16.55 -10.39 -31.76
N ILE A 581 16.80 -9.85 -30.57
CA ILE A 581 17.29 -8.47 -30.40
C ILE A 581 18.80 -8.39 -30.30
N LEU A 582 19.39 -9.14 -29.38
CA LEU A 582 20.83 -9.07 -29.09
C LEU A 582 21.42 -10.45 -28.86
N VAL A 583 22.57 -10.71 -29.46
CA VAL A 583 23.44 -11.84 -29.12
C VAL A 583 24.78 -11.31 -28.62
N ILE A 584 25.27 -11.85 -27.51
CA ILE A 584 26.50 -11.41 -26.86
C ILE A 584 27.48 -12.57 -26.73
N GLU A 585 28.73 -12.31 -27.09
CA GLU A 585 29.88 -13.17 -26.81
C GLU A 585 30.85 -12.44 -25.88
N VAL A 586 31.28 -13.09 -24.81
CA VAL A 586 32.12 -12.50 -23.76
C VAL A 586 33.48 -13.19 -23.74
N LYS A 587 34.54 -12.38 -23.68
CA LYS A 587 35.93 -12.79 -23.46
C LYS A 587 36.54 -12.05 -22.28
N THR A 588 37.65 -12.57 -21.77
CA THR A 588 38.34 -12.05 -20.59
C THR A 588 39.75 -11.61 -20.95
N TRP A 589 40.35 -10.74 -20.14
CA TRP A 589 41.67 -10.19 -20.43
C TRP A 589 42.80 -11.24 -20.51
N TRP A 590 42.60 -12.44 -19.97
CA TRP A 590 43.54 -13.57 -20.03
C TRP A 590 43.30 -14.51 -21.22
N ASN A 591 42.19 -14.35 -21.95
CA ASN A 591 41.93 -15.07 -23.21
C ASN A 591 41.26 -14.12 -24.22
N GLN A 592 42.07 -13.50 -25.06
CA GLN A 592 41.66 -12.41 -25.95
C GLN A 592 41.42 -12.82 -27.40
N ASP A 593 41.53 -14.11 -27.74
CA ASP A 593 41.18 -14.55 -29.09
C ASP A 593 39.65 -14.51 -29.27
N ILE A 594 39.22 -13.57 -30.12
CA ILE A 594 37.81 -13.28 -30.44
C ILE A 594 37.47 -13.62 -31.90
N SER A 595 38.41 -14.21 -32.66
CA SER A 595 38.26 -14.40 -34.11
C SER A 595 37.05 -15.27 -34.47
N GLU A 596 36.88 -16.39 -33.78
CA GLU A 596 35.74 -17.29 -33.93
C GLU A 596 34.43 -16.62 -33.46
N ASP A 597 34.47 -15.86 -32.37
CA ASP A 597 33.28 -15.17 -31.86
C ASP A 597 32.78 -14.08 -32.80
N ILE A 598 33.69 -13.35 -33.44
CA ILE A 598 33.34 -12.37 -34.48
C ILE A 598 32.59 -13.06 -35.62
N LYS A 599 33.11 -14.18 -36.15
CA LYS A 599 32.43 -14.93 -37.22
C LYS A 599 31.02 -15.37 -36.78
N LYS A 600 30.88 -15.90 -35.56
CA LYS A 600 29.57 -16.27 -35.03
C LYS A 600 28.61 -15.08 -34.99
N LEU A 601 29.05 -13.93 -34.47
CA LEU A 601 28.24 -12.72 -34.40
C LEU A 601 27.83 -12.20 -35.78
N GLN A 602 28.73 -12.27 -36.77
CA GLN A 602 28.40 -11.92 -38.16
C GLN A 602 27.28 -12.81 -38.71
N VAL A 603 27.36 -14.13 -38.52
CA VAL A 603 26.32 -15.06 -38.98
C VAL A 603 25.01 -14.90 -38.21
N PHE A 604 25.07 -14.68 -36.89
CA PHE A 604 23.86 -14.46 -36.09
C PHE A 604 23.10 -13.20 -36.48
N THR A 605 23.82 -12.16 -36.91
CA THR A 605 23.26 -10.86 -37.24
C THR A 605 22.96 -10.65 -38.72
N ASP A 606 23.27 -11.63 -39.58
CA ASP A 606 22.88 -11.62 -40.99
C ASP A 606 21.34 -11.60 -41.11
N SER A 607 20.81 -10.53 -41.69
CA SER A 607 19.36 -10.35 -41.89
C SER A 607 18.76 -11.31 -42.92
N THR A 608 19.59 -11.90 -43.78
CA THR A 608 19.21 -12.97 -44.69
C THR A 608 19.33 -14.36 -44.06
N GLY A 609 19.97 -14.45 -42.89
CA GLY A 609 20.24 -15.68 -42.17
C GLY A 609 19.06 -16.25 -41.37
N LYS A 610 19.31 -17.38 -40.70
CA LYS A 610 18.29 -18.14 -39.94
C LYS A 610 17.83 -17.44 -38.65
N TYR A 611 18.74 -16.76 -37.95
CA TYR A 611 18.50 -16.23 -36.61
C TYR A 611 18.16 -14.74 -36.56
N LYS A 612 18.68 -13.94 -37.49
CA LYS A 612 18.29 -12.54 -37.67
C LYS A 612 18.35 -11.71 -36.39
N TYR A 613 19.38 -11.92 -35.55
CA TYR A 613 19.59 -11.06 -34.40
C TYR A 613 19.82 -9.64 -34.89
N LYS A 614 19.05 -8.68 -34.38
CA LYS A 614 19.16 -7.28 -34.79
C LYS A 614 20.55 -6.71 -34.51
N PHE A 615 21.11 -7.05 -33.35
CA PHE A 615 22.45 -6.65 -32.94
C PHE A 615 23.27 -7.82 -32.43
N GLY A 616 24.57 -7.76 -32.69
CA GLY A 616 25.58 -8.64 -32.10
C GLY A 616 26.55 -7.81 -31.29
N LEU A 617 27.08 -8.38 -30.21
CA LEU A 617 28.01 -7.68 -29.33
C LEU A 617 29.11 -8.61 -28.85
N SER A 618 30.35 -8.26 -29.15
CA SER A 618 31.52 -8.86 -28.52
C SER A 618 31.98 -7.97 -27.36
N ILE A 619 32.07 -8.57 -26.17
CA ILE A 619 32.55 -7.90 -24.95
C ILE A 619 33.86 -8.54 -24.52
N THR A 620 34.95 -7.77 -24.49
CA THR A 620 36.18 -8.19 -23.80
C THR A 620 36.26 -7.53 -22.44
N ILE A 621 36.15 -8.31 -21.37
CA ILE A 621 36.29 -7.86 -19.98
C ILE A 621 37.78 -7.62 -19.69
N GLY A 622 38.21 -6.36 -19.80
CA GLY A 622 39.53 -5.91 -19.40
C GLY A 622 39.73 -5.89 -17.88
N LYS A 623 40.96 -5.63 -17.43
CA LYS A 623 41.24 -5.51 -15.98
C LYS A 623 40.53 -4.31 -15.33
N TYR A 624 40.41 -3.22 -16.09
CA TYR A 624 39.92 -1.94 -15.58
C TYR A 624 38.74 -1.40 -16.39
N LYS A 625 38.64 -1.75 -17.67
CA LYS A 625 37.57 -1.31 -18.56
C LYS A 625 37.23 -2.39 -19.58
N PRO A 626 35.95 -2.55 -19.95
CA PRO A 626 35.56 -3.46 -21.01
C PRO A 626 35.83 -2.84 -22.40
N LYS A 627 36.05 -3.69 -23.40
CA LYS A 627 36.01 -3.33 -24.83
C LYS A 627 34.74 -3.90 -25.45
N LEU A 628 34.04 -3.10 -26.23
CA LEU A 628 32.76 -3.45 -26.87
C LEU A 628 32.93 -3.33 -28.39
N ILE A 629 32.49 -4.35 -29.12
CA ILE A 629 32.46 -4.36 -30.60
C ILE A 629 31.05 -4.76 -31.03
N TRP A 630 30.37 -3.88 -31.74
CA TRP A 630 28.98 -4.07 -32.16
C TRP A 630 28.89 -4.57 -33.60
N PHE A 631 27.87 -5.38 -33.87
CA PHE A 631 27.56 -5.94 -35.18
C PHE A 631 26.09 -5.69 -35.52
N GLU A 632 25.81 -5.42 -36.79
CA GLU A 632 24.46 -5.32 -37.35
C GLU A 632 24.52 -5.77 -38.81
N ASN A 633 23.55 -6.58 -39.26
CA ASN A 633 23.52 -7.11 -40.63
C ASN A 633 24.81 -7.82 -41.08
N GLY A 634 25.45 -8.56 -40.18
CA GLY A 634 26.67 -9.31 -40.48
C GLY A 634 27.95 -8.48 -40.60
N VAL A 635 27.91 -7.18 -40.31
CA VAL A 635 29.07 -6.28 -40.36
C VAL A 635 29.35 -5.63 -39.01
N GLU A 636 30.64 -5.46 -38.71
CA GLU A 636 31.09 -4.68 -37.56
C GLU A 636 30.72 -3.21 -37.75
N ILE A 637 30.15 -2.61 -36.70
CA ILE A 637 29.81 -1.20 -36.66
C ILE A 637 31.04 -0.44 -36.15
N VAL A 638 31.72 0.27 -37.04
CA VAL A 638 32.81 1.17 -36.67
C VAL A 638 32.21 2.47 -36.10
N PRO A 639 32.58 2.91 -34.88
CA PRO A 639 32.16 4.20 -34.36
C PRO A 639 32.64 5.32 -35.30
N ASN A 640 31.75 6.23 -35.71
CA ASN A 640 32.17 7.44 -36.43
C ASN A 640 33.05 8.30 -35.51
N ASP A 641 34.36 8.33 -35.75
CA ASP A 641 35.37 9.15 -35.05
C ASP A 641 35.24 10.68 -35.28
N ASN A 642 34.08 11.18 -35.71
CA ASN A 642 33.86 12.60 -36.00
C ASN A 642 32.99 13.32 -34.96
N LYS A 643 33.31 13.17 -33.67
CA LYS A 643 32.88 14.12 -32.63
C LYS A 643 34.04 14.49 -31.70
N ILE A 644 34.88 15.38 -32.21
CA ILE A 644 35.59 16.48 -31.53
C ILE A 644 35.81 16.27 -30.02
N LYS A 645 37.07 15.97 -29.66
CA LYS A 645 37.76 16.51 -28.48
C LYS A 645 39.25 16.68 -28.80
N GLU A 646 39.58 17.69 -29.58
CA GLU A 646 40.70 18.55 -29.18
C GLU A 646 40.20 19.49 -28.08
N VAL A 647 41.12 20.00 -27.25
CA VAL A 647 40.97 20.85 -26.04
C VAL A 647 40.98 19.99 -24.76
N ILE A 648 41.99 20.02 -23.86
CA ILE A 648 43.11 20.94 -23.59
C ILE A 648 44.10 20.23 -22.62
N GLU A 649 45.37 20.65 -22.62
CA GLU A 649 46.35 20.52 -21.51
C GLU A 649 45.96 21.30 -20.25
#